data_AF-R5GS53-F1
#
_entry.id   AF-R5GS53-F1
#
_cell.length_a   1.000
_cell.length_b   1.000
_cell.length_c   1.000
_cell.angle_alpha   90.00
_cell.angle_beta   90.00
_cell.angle_gamma   90.00
#
_symmetry.space_group_name_H-M   'P 1'
#
loop_
_entity.id
_entity.type
_entity.pdbx_description
1 polymer ?
#
loop_
_entity_poly.entity_id
_entity_poly.type
_entity_poly.pdbx_seq_one_letter_code
_entity_poly.pdbx_strand_id
1 'polypeptide(L)'
;MKHALRKYIAPCGSALFMVVSTMAALVVLVTAMYMSVVSSGRVQIASFNQEQAYVASTSIADNLKGYLNNGVSAAMQSKLLDLNVGDKMSTNGNDFASLVEGGTREDSELGAYTVTITRLKDEKQGDSTMAIYDVAVTASTNGVVETTHLYLMTQKETTTPPSMITRFFTATGYIPNDVVVGDGVYTSEMYFDSEYTVFSDIKGESNSDLTLKGSIICAGSAVFSRGKTTVQCQDTQAWYIGKNLTFKNTQPTSIDLKGKGGNANDIKNEPEHGLIVVGGDLTMTTLNWPNIGNNGKFTDVYVLGDAYIAKTNFHGNLYVNGDVYFMSGDDNKVEGYLYLNGECKNYTGVSNGHFSNTKIVKWSGWTATGDCQRAPAKTPADVGKLLTSKIGGSTYLKWQIDMSGFIMEDENTPKKENITFYNGNEDVANNKYVHYINKDCVIGEIKSKGNHVSSLAIVIDTGNKGDTRTIQLSNNDGSEFSWCPSTVEHARMNIVTIGDGTLVVDVPEGVRYQSTHQEFFGHIGWYYLLGGKVTTTDAGTHDYFDRSGLQYVNKSYIEGVLKETIHETYFDGSKNSCTTCKYTETTVDGKTVYKCTNPDHYDTYSTKPETCVCAGYVDTGSVTAYAASHGIDMTYEGKSQMPNVNIWVESCSESADIQFGVGSDGKGLQNNLFFGYVYAPYMTYVDLSCGENTGGGVRMVGGLIVSDYVISGYYEFIYARPSMSVDSIGITTGDPLRPTGSREWRHYGV
;
A
#
# COMPACT_ATOMS: atom_id res chain seq x y z
N MET A 1 15.52 -44.70 53.31
CA MET A 1 16.48 -43.79 54.00
C MET A 1 16.22 -43.63 55.50
N LYS A 2 15.03 -43.18 55.95
CA LYS A 2 14.71 -42.98 57.38
C LYS A 2 14.96 -44.22 58.28
N HIS A 3 14.74 -45.43 57.74
CA HIS A 3 14.96 -46.67 58.49
C HIS A 3 16.45 -47.08 58.58
N ALA A 4 17.28 -46.69 57.60
CA ALA A 4 18.73 -46.98 57.58
C ALA A 4 19.50 -46.02 58.50
N LEU A 5 19.11 -44.73 58.55
CA LEU A 5 19.70 -43.71 59.42
C LEU A 5 19.57 -44.03 60.92
N ARG A 6 18.50 -44.71 61.34
CA ARG A 6 18.34 -45.14 62.74
C ARG A 6 19.33 -46.22 63.19
N LYS A 7 19.89 -47.01 62.26
CA LYS A 7 20.94 -48.00 62.58
C LYS A 7 22.35 -47.41 62.63
N TYR A 8 22.55 -46.19 62.12
CA TYR A 8 23.84 -45.48 62.16
C TYR A 8 24.17 -44.82 63.51
N ILE A 9 23.19 -44.70 64.43
CA ILE A 9 23.33 -43.94 65.69
C ILE A 9 23.52 -44.89 66.90
N ALA A 10 23.54 -46.21 66.69
CA ALA A 10 23.75 -47.18 67.78
C ALA A 10 25.26 -47.31 68.15
N PRO A 11 25.65 -47.36 69.44
CA PRO A 11 27.05 -47.19 69.87
C PRO A 11 28.00 -48.38 69.60
N CYS A 12 27.62 -49.34 68.76
CA CYS A 12 28.37 -50.59 68.52
C CYS A 12 28.63 -50.87 67.03
N GLY A 13 28.83 -49.84 66.20
CA GLY A 13 29.03 -49.99 64.75
C GLY A 13 30.51 -49.98 64.33
N SER A 14 30.99 -51.10 63.78
CA SER A 14 32.34 -51.23 63.20
C SER A 14 32.61 -50.16 62.13
N ALA A 15 33.73 -49.43 62.25
CA ALA A 15 34.17 -48.43 61.29
C ALA A 15 34.30 -48.98 59.86
N LEU A 16 34.61 -50.27 59.71
CA LEU A 16 34.66 -50.95 58.41
C LEU A 16 33.29 -50.98 57.74
N PHE A 17 32.22 -51.23 58.51
CA PHE A 17 30.86 -51.26 57.98
C PHE A 17 30.40 -49.88 57.53
N MET A 18 30.83 -48.82 58.24
CA MET A 18 30.57 -47.42 57.89
C MET A 18 31.28 -47.04 56.57
N VAL A 19 32.52 -47.49 56.35
CA VAL A 19 33.26 -47.23 55.12
C VAL A 19 32.64 -47.98 53.93
N VAL A 20 32.29 -49.26 54.09
CA VAL A 20 31.68 -50.05 53.01
C VAL A 20 30.31 -49.52 52.61
N SER A 21 29.48 -49.09 53.58
CA SER A 21 28.17 -48.53 53.30
C SER A 21 28.23 -47.14 52.64
N THR A 22 29.20 -46.31 53.02
CA THR A 22 29.43 -45.01 52.36
C THR A 22 30.00 -45.18 50.96
N MET A 23 30.93 -46.10 50.74
CA MET A 23 31.44 -46.40 49.40
C MET A 23 30.36 -46.99 48.49
N ALA A 24 29.53 -47.92 48.98
CA ALA A 24 28.40 -48.45 48.22
C ALA A 24 27.38 -47.36 47.86
N ALA A 25 27.08 -46.44 48.79
CA ALA A 25 26.19 -45.31 48.52
C ALA A 25 26.78 -44.35 47.47
N LEU A 26 28.08 -44.08 47.52
CA LEU A 26 28.78 -43.26 46.53
C LEU A 26 28.77 -43.90 45.14
N VAL A 27 29.02 -45.21 45.04
CA VAL A 27 28.96 -45.93 43.75
C VAL A 27 27.54 -45.86 43.16
N VAL A 28 26.50 -46.11 43.96
CA VAL A 28 25.10 -45.99 43.50
C VAL A 28 24.77 -44.57 43.03
N LEU A 29 25.24 -43.54 43.75
CA LEU A 29 25.08 -42.14 43.36
C LEU A 29 25.78 -41.82 42.04
N VAL A 30 27.02 -42.28 41.85
CA VAL A 30 27.78 -42.07 40.61
C VAL A 30 27.15 -42.82 39.44
N THR A 31 26.68 -44.05 39.64
CA THR A 31 25.96 -44.80 38.59
C THR A 31 24.63 -44.15 38.23
N ALA A 32 23.88 -43.64 39.21
CA ALA A 32 22.64 -42.90 38.97
C ALA A 32 22.90 -41.58 38.22
N MET A 33 23.94 -40.83 38.60
CA MET A 33 24.39 -39.63 37.88
C MET A 33 24.80 -39.95 36.45
N TYR A 34 25.59 -41.01 36.23
CA TYR A 34 25.99 -41.46 34.89
C TYR A 34 24.78 -41.82 34.02
N MET A 35 23.84 -42.61 34.54
CA MET A 35 22.62 -42.99 33.80
C MET A 35 21.73 -41.77 33.53
N SER A 36 21.65 -40.81 34.46
CA SER A 36 20.96 -39.53 34.25
C SER A 36 21.59 -38.73 33.11
N VAL A 37 22.92 -38.58 33.09
CA VAL A 37 23.66 -37.84 32.04
C VAL A 37 23.55 -38.52 30.67
N VAL A 38 23.63 -39.86 30.62
CA VAL A 38 23.46 -40.61 29.37
C VAL A 38 22.02 -40.49 28.85
N SER A 39 21.02 -40.54 29.75
CA SER A 39 19.61 -40.34 29.37
C SER A 39 19.34 -38.92 28.87
N SER A 40 19.88 -37.89 29.54
CA SER A 40 19.71 -36.50 29.12
C SER A 40 20.39 -36.21 27.78
N GLY A 41 21.58 -36.78 27.53
CA GLY A 41 22.27 -36.65 26.24
C GLY A 41 21.49 -37.30 25.08
N ARG A 42 20.88 -38.47 25.29
CA ARG A 42 20.04 -39.13 24.27
C ARG A 42 18.76 -38.35 23.97
N VAL A 43 18.13 -37.75 24.98
CA VAL A 43 16.95 -36.88 24.80
C VAL A 43 17.33 -35.62 24.04
N GLN A 44 18.46 -34.99 24.37
CA GLN A 44 18.97 -33.80 23.66
C GLN A 44 19.29 -34.09 22.19
N ILE A 45 19.91 -35.23 21.87
CA ILE A 45 20.18 -35.64 20.48
C ILE A 45 18.88 -35.89 19.70
N ALA A 46 17.88 -36.52 20.34
CA ALA A 46 16.58 -36.75 19.71
C ALA A 46 15.85 -35.42 19.42
N SER A 47 15.84 -34.49 20.39
CA SER A 47 15.28 -33.15 20.20
C SER A 47 16.03 -32.35 19.12
N PHE A 48 17.36 -32.44 19.08
CA PHE A 48 18.17 -31.77 18.06
C PHE A 48 17.89 -32.30 16.65
N ASN A 49 17.84 -33.62 16.47
CA ASN A 49 17.49 -34.23 15.17
C ASN A 49 16.06 -33.87 14.76
N GLN A 50 15.14 -33.74 15.72
CA GLN A 50 13.77 -33.31 15.49
C GLN A 50 13.70 -31.85 15.04
N GLU A 51 14.43 -30.93 15.70
CA GLU A 51 14.54 -29.53 15.30
C GLU A 51 15.17 -29.38 13.91
N GLN A 52 16.19 -30.18 13.58
CA GLN A 52 16.77 -30.19 12.24
C GLN A 52 15.79 -30.70 11.16
N ALA A 53 15.07 -31.78 11.43
CA ALA A 53 14.05 -32.29 10.50
C ALA A 53 12.90 -31.29 10.31
N TYR A 54 12.49 -30.61 11.39
CA TYR A 54 11.50 -29.54 11.34
C TYR A 54 11.99 -28.37 10.48
N VAL A 55 13.16 -27.79 10.76
CA VAL A 55 13.75 -26.68 9.99
C VAL A 55 13.91 -27.04 8.51
N ALA A 56 14.34 -28.27 8.21
CA ALA A 56 14.44 -28.75 6.83
C ALA A 56 13.05 -28.82 6.15
N SER A 57 12.05 -29.40 6.83
CA SER A 57 10.69 -29.51 6.27
C SER A 57 10.03 -28.15 6.04
N THR A 58 10.25 -27.17 6.93
CA THR A 58 9.75 -25.80 6.79
C THR A 58 10.45 -25.07 5.65
N SER A 59 11.79 -25.16 5.56
CA SER A 59 12.55 -24.54 4.48
C SER A 59 12.18 -25.11 3.10
N ILE A 60 11.93 -26.42 2.99
CA ILE A 60 11.44 -27.03 1.76
C ILE A 60 10.00 -26.60 1.47
N ALA A 61 9.14 -26.50 2.49
CA ALA A 61 7.77 -26.01 2.32
C ALA A 61 7.73 -24.56 1.83
N ASP A 62 8.62 -23.68 2.31
CA ASP A 62 8.72 -22.28 1.85
C ASP A 62 9.20 -22.19 0.39
N ASN A 63 10.22 -22.96 0.02
CA ASN A 63 10.68 -23.06 -1.38
C ASN A 63 9.57 -23.61 -2.30
N LEU A 64 8.82 -24.61 -1.81
CA LEU A 64 7.70 -25.21 -2.54
C LEU A 64 6.51 -24.23 -2.67
N LYS A 65 6.25 -23.39 -1.66
CA LYS A 65 5.27 -22.30 -1.73
C LYS A 65 5.63 -21.32 -2.85
N GLY A 66 6.90 -20.95 -2.96
CA GLY A 66 7.41 -20.11 -4.03
C GLY A 66 7.23 -20.73 -5.42
N TYR A 67 7.64 -21.99 -5.59
CA TYR A 67 7.47 -22.73 -6.84
C TYR A 67 5.98 -22.91 -7.22
N LEU A 68 5.12 -23.31 -6.27
CA LEU A 68 3.70 -23.50 -6.52
C LEU A 68 2.93 -22.20 -6.81
N ASN A 69 3.51 -21.05 -6.46
CA ASN A 69 2.96 -19.73 -6.78
C ASN A 69 3.48 -19.15 -8.10
N ASN A 70 4.75 -19.39 -8.46
CA ASN A 70 5.44 -18.63 -9.51
C ASN A 70 6.19 -19.47 -10.56
N GLY A 71 6.34 -20.78 -10.37
CA GLY A 71 7.18 -21.66 -11.22
C GLY A 71 6.50 -22.94 -11.71
N VAL A 72 5.18 -23.08 -11.50
CA VAL A 72 4.45 -24.29 -11.90
C VAL A 72 4.27 -24.31 -13.42
N SER A 73 4.68 -25.40 -14.06
CA SER A 73 4.34 -25.62 -15.46
C SER A 73 2.81 -25.67 -15.65
N ALA A 74 2.30 -25.17 -16.77
CA ALA A 74 0.85 -25.19 -17.06
C ALA A 74 0.23 -26.60 -16.92
N ALA A 75 1.02 -27.66 -17.19
CA ALA A 75 0.60 -29.04 -17.04
C ALA A 75 0.45 -29.47 -15.56
N MET A 76 1.37 -29.06 -14.68
CA MET A 76 1.25 -29.31 -13.24
C MET A 76 0.10 -28.51 -12.62
N GLN A 77 -0.14 -27.28 -13.08
CA GLN A 77 -1.28 -26.46 -12.64
C GLN A 77 -2.62 -27.09 -13.05
N SER A 78 -2.75 -27.56 -14.29
CA SER A 78 -3.93 -28.30 -14.76
C SER A 78 -4.18 -29.54 -13.90
N LYS A 79 -3.13 -30.31 -13.60
CA LYS A 79 -3.25 -31.54 -12.83
C LYS A 79 -3.69 -31.30 -11.38
N LEU A 80 -3.25 -30.20 -10.77
CA LEU A 80 -3.75 -29.77 -9.46
C LEU A 80 -5.23 -29.41 -9.52
N LEU A 81 -5.64 -28.63 -10.53
CA LEU A 81 -7.03 -28.22 -10.73
C LEU A 81 -7.98 -29.39 -11.04
N ASP A 82 -7.47 -30.46 -11.65
CA ASP A 82 -8.22 -31.68 -11.96
C ASP A 82 -8.46 -32.60 -10.74
N LEU A 83 -7.81 -32.33 -9.60
CA LEU A 83 -8.06 -33.09 -8.37
C LEU A 83 -9.47 -32.80 -7.83
N ASN A 84 -10.23 -33.85 -7.55
CA ASN A 84 -11.49 -33.71 -6.83
C ASN A 84 -11.23 -33.52 -5.33
N VAL A 85 -12.19 -32.93 -4.63
CA VAL A 85 -12.10 -32.77 -3.16
C VAL A 85 -11.88 -34.13 -2.49
N GLY A 86 -10.78 -34.24 -1.75
CA GLY A 86 -10.34 -35.47 -1.08
C GLY A 86 -9.29 -36.28 -1.85
N ASP A 87 -9.06 -35.98 -3.14
CA ASP A 87 -8.02 -36.62 -3.93
C ASP A 87 -6.62 -36.20 -3.46
N LYS A 88 -5.66 -37.11 -3.65
CA LYS A 88 -4.26 -36.92 -3.24
C LYS A 88 -3.32 -37.26 -4.37
N MET A 89 -2.24 -36.50 -4.47
CA MET A 89 -1.09 -36.84 -5.29
C MET A 89 0.18 -36.73 -4.43
N SER A 90 1.16 -37.60 -4.67
CA SER A 90 2.41 -37.57 -3.92
C SER A 90 3.58 -37.93 -4.81
N THR A 91 4.69 -37.24 -4.57
CA THR A 91 5.98 -37.53 -5.20
C THR A 91 6.58 -38.85 -4.70
N ASN A 92 6.15 -39.34 -3.53
CA ASN A 92 6.69 -40.54 -2.87
C ASN A 92 8.23 -40.54 -2.73
N GLY A 93 8.83 -39.36 -2.54
CA GLY A 93 10.29 -39.21 -2.44
C GLY A 93 11.00 -39.15 -3.79
N ASN A 94 10.26 -39.08 -4.90
CA ASN A 94 10.78 -38.71 -6.21
C ASN A 94 10.67 -37.19 -6.43
N ASP A 95 11.01 -36.76 -7.63
CA ASP A 95 10.94 -35.38 -8.08
C ASP A 95 9.51 -34.94 -8.50
N PHE A 96 9.23 -33.65 -8.54
CA PHE A 96 7.92 -33.09 -8.95
C PHE A 96 7.58 -33.39 -10.41
N ALA A 97 8.58 -33.52 -11.28
CA ALA A 97 8.39 -34.03 -12.64
C ALA A 97 7.71 -35.40 -12.69
N SER A 98 7.81 -36.23 -11.63
CA SER A 98 7.12 -37.53 -11.56
C SER A 98 5.60 -37.41 -11.41
N LEU A 99 5.11 -36.23 -11.03
CA LEU A 99 3.70 -35.98 -10.83
C LEU A 99 2.98 -35.72 -12.15
N VAL A 100 3.67 -35.41 -13.25
CA VAL A 100 3.07 -35.04 -14.54
C VAL A 100 3.70 -35.84 -15.67
N GLU A 101 2.90 -36.31 -16.63
CA GLU A 101 3.43 -37.05 -17.78
C GLU A 101 4.19 -36.07 -18.70
N GLY A 102 5.51 -36.24 -18.82
CA GLY A 102 6.38 -35.34 -19.61
C GLY A 102 6.96 -34.13 -18.85
N GLY A 103 7.09 -34.20 -17.52
CA GLY A 103 7.61 -33.11 -16.68
C GLY A 103 8.88 -32.42 -17.20
N THR A 104 8.98 -31.12 -16.97
CA THR A 104 10.04 -30.26 -17.51
C THR A 104 11.22 -30.13 -16.56
N ARG A 105 12.28 -29.42 -16.99
CA ARG A 105 13.43 -29.09 -16.12
C ARG A 105 13.03 -28.20 -14.94
N GLU A 106 12.06 -27.30 -15.12
CA GLU A 106 11.51 -26.43 -14.07
C GLU A 106 10.84 -27.26 -12.95
N ASP A 107 10.18 -28.36 -13.31
CA ASP A 107 9.59 -29.32 -12.36
C ASP A 107 10.63 -30.18 -11.62
N SER A 108 11.94 -29.99 -11.90
CA SER A 108 13.04 -30.76 -11.31
C SER A 108 14.01 -29.95 -10.45
N GLU A 109 13.84 -28.62 -10.38
CA GLU A 109 14.76 -27.73 -9.67
C GLU A 109 14.65 -27.84 -8.14
N LEU A 110 13.52 -28.32 -7.65
CA LEU A 110 13.27 -28.51 -6.22
C LEU A 110 13.91 -29.79 -5.65
N GLY A 111 14.33 -30.74 -6.48
CA GLY A 111 14.90 -32.01 -6.02
C GLY A 111 13.88 -33.01 -5.44
N ALA A 112 14.36 -34.22 -5.11
CA ALA A 112 13.52 -35.34 -4.73
C ALA A 112 13.17 -35.33 -3.23
N TYR A 113 11.93 -34.94 -2.91
CA TYR A 113 11.40 -34.90 -1.54
C TYR A 113 10.05 -35.60 -1.47
N THR A 114 9.66 -36.11 -0.29
CA THR A 114 8.33 -36.70 -0.09
C THR A 114 7.33 -35.59 0.20
N VAL A 115 6.54 -35.25 -0.81
CA VAL A 115 5.47 -34.26 -0.73
C VAL A 115 4.16 -34.95 -1.05
N THR A 116 3.13 -34.68 -0.25
CA THR A 116 1.75 -35.09 -0.53
C THR A 116 0.87 -33.87 -0.64
N ILE A 117 0.21 -33.71 -1.77
CA ILE A 117 -0.76 -32.65 -2.03
C ILE A 117 -2.15 -33.28 -1.94
N THR A 118 -2.99 -32.78 -1.04
CA THR A 118 -4.37 -33.21 -0.83
C THR A 118 -5.31 -32.09 -1.21
N ARG A 119 -6.28 -32.35 -2.08
CA ARG A 119 -7.33 -31.40 -2.40
C ARG A 119 -8.32 -31.28 -1.25
N LEU A 120 -8.45 -30.09 -0.69
CA LEU A 120 -9.44 -29.77 0.35
C LEU A 120 -10.72 -29.20 -0.24
N LYS A 121 -11.72 -28.93 0.62
CA LYS A 121 -12.96 -28.30 0.19
C LYS A 121 -12.70 -26.88 -0.31
N ASP A 122 -13.50 -26.45 -1.28
CA ASP A 122 -13.44 -25.08 -1.77
C ASP A 122 -13.90 -24.09 -0.71
N GLU A 123 -13.25 -22.94 -0.70
CA GLU A 123 -13.70 -21.79 0.09
C GLU A 123 -14.12 -20.66 -0.83
N LYS A 124 -15.10 -19.87 -0.37
CA LYS A 124 -15.53 -18.68 -1.09
C LYS A 124 -14.78 -17.48 -0.54
N GLN A 125 -14.10 -16.76 -1.43
CA GLN A 125 -13.51 -15.47 -1.15
C GLN A 125 -14.18 -14.43 -2.04
N GLY A 126 -15.20 -13.74 -1.51
CA GLY A 126 -16.08 -12.90 -2.31
C GLY A 126 -16.94 -13.73 -3.29
N ASP A 127 -16.96 -13.33 -4.56
CA ASP A 127 -17.65 -14.06 -5.64
C ASP A 127 -16.82 -15.21 -6.24
N SER A 128 -15.54 -15.28 -5.88
CA SER A 128 -14.60 -16.28 -6.39
C SER A 128 -14.58 -17.52 -5.51
N THR A 129 -14.59 -18.68 -6.16
CA THR A 129 -14.42 -19.97 -5.49
C THR A 129 -12.95 -20.35 -5.56
N MET A 130 -12.32 -20.47 -4.39
CA MET A 130 -10.92 -20.82 -4.21
C MET A 130 -10.82 -22.34 -4.02
N ALA A 131 -9.98 -22.97 -4.85
CA ALA A 131 -9.57 -24.34 -4.68
C ALA A 131 -8.42 -24.40 -3.66
N ILE A 132 -8.61 -25.17 -2.59
CA ILE A 132 -7.64 -25.30 -1.49
C ILE A 132 -6.91 -26.63 -1.59
N TYR A 133 -5.61 -26.60 -1.32
CA TYR A 133 -4.74 -27.77 -1.21
C TYR A 133 -3.98 -27.76 0.11
N ASP A 134 -3.92 -28.90 0.77
CA ASP A 134 -2.99 -29.18 1.86
C ASP A 134 -1.74 -29.85 1.29
N VAL A 135 -0.60 -29.21 1.48
CA VAL A 135 0.71 -29.68 1.04
C VAL A 135 1.50 -30.12 2.25
N ALA A 136 1.60 -31.42 2.44
CA ALA A 136 2.37 -32.05 3.49
C ALA A 136 3.79 -32.37 2.97
N VAL A 137 4.79 -31.68 3.49
CA VAL A 137 6.21 -31.92 3.20
C VAL A 137 6.82 -32.75 4.32
N THR A 138 7.34 -33.93 3.99
CA THR A 138 7.94 -34.83 4.96
C THR A 138 9.45 -34.90 4.77
N ALA A 139 10.20 -34.52 5.82
CA ALA A 139 11.65 -34.60 5.86
C ALA A 139 12.10 -35.63 6.91
N SER A 140 13.23 -36.29 6.66
CA SER A 140 13.83 -37.25 7.59
C SER A 140 15.29 -36.89 7.85
N THR A 141 15.64 -36.69 9.12
CA THR A 141 17.03 -36.47 9.55
C THR A 141 17.41 -37.56 10.54
N ASN A 142 18.42 -38.38 10.19
CA ASN A 142 18.94 -39.46 11.04
C ASN A 142 17.85 -40.43 11.58
N GLY A 143 16.79 -40.66 10.80
CA GLY A 143 15.68 -41.56 11.15
C GLY A 143 14.54 -40.93 11.94
N VAL A 144 14.63 -39.63 12.28
CA VAL A 144 13.53 -38.84 12.83
C VAL A 144 12.80 -38.17 11.66
N VAL A 145 11.50 -38.42 11.54
CA VAL A 145 10.65 -37.91 10.46
C VAL A 145 9.76 -36.80 10.99
N GLU A 146 9.74 -35.67 10.31
CA GLU A 146 8.85 -34.54 10.58
C GLU A 146 8.07 -34.17 9.32
N THR A 147 6.80 -33.78 9.51
CA THR A 147 5.90 -33.38 8.43
C THR A 147 5.37 -31.98 8.70
N THR A 148 5.65 -31.05 7.79
CA THR A 148 5.11 -29.69 7.83
C THR A 148 3.98 -29.56 6.82
N HIS A 149 2.87 -28.96 7.23
CA HIS A 149 1.71 -28.69 6.38
C HIS A 149 1.71 -27.24 5.92
N LEU A 150 1.46 -27.04 4.62
CA LEU A 150 1.27 -25.74 3.99
C LEU A 150 -0.08 -25.73 3.28
N TYR A 151 -0.87 -24.69 3.50
CA TYR A 151 -2.11 -24.47 2.76
C TYR A 151 -1.87 -23.62 1.53
N LEU A 152 -2.30 -24.11 0.38
CA LEU A 152 -2.30 -23.38 -0.88
C LEU A 152 -3.72 -23.10 -1.32
N MET A 153 -3.93 -21.89 -1.83
CA MET A 153 -5.21 -21.46 -2.39
C MET A 153 -4.97 -21.03 -3.83
N THR A 154 -5.71 -21.62 -4.78
CA THR A 154 -5.74 -21.15 -6.16
C THR A 154 -7.14 -20.71 -6.53
N GLN A 155 -7.26 -19.58 -7.21
CA GLN A 155 -8.52 -19.16 -7.79
C GLN A 155 -8.82 -20.08 -8.98
N LYS A 156 -10.04 -20.61 -9.07
CA LYS A 156 -10.51 -21.24 -10.32
C LYS A 156 -10.65 -20.11 -11.34
N GLU A 157 -9.89 -20.14 -12.43
CA GLU A 157 -9.85 -19.05 -13.39
C GLU A 157 -11.26 -18.59 -13.77
N THR A 158 -11.61 -17.37 -13.36
CA THR A 158 -12.62 -16.59 -14.04
C THR A 158 -11.87 -15.76 -15.06
N THR A 159 -12.08 -16.06 -16.34
CA THR A 159 -11.62 -15.31 -17.53
C THR A 159 -12.24 -13.92 -17.61
N THR A 160 -12.18 -13.15 -16.51
CA THR A 160 -12.51 -11.74 -16.51
C THR A 160 -11.17 -11.03 -16.63
N PRO A 161 -10.92 -10.27 -17.71
CA PRO A 161 -9.72 -9.46 -17.78
C PRO A 161 -9.63 -8.62 -16.50
N PRO A 162 -8.43 -8.48 -15.92
CA PRO A 162 -8.25 -7.73 -14.69
C PRO A 162 -8.87 -6.34 -14.86
N SER A 163 -9.65 -5.93 -13.86
CA SER A 163 -10.24 -4.60 -13.82
C SER A 163 -9.12 -3.55 -13.90
N MET A 164 -9.34 -2.49 -14.70
CA MET A 164 -8.45 -1.33 -14.73
C MET A 164 -8.09 -0.86 -13.31
N ILE A 165 -6.82 -0.54 -13.09
CA ILE A 165 -6.37 0.11 -11.86
C ILE A 165 -7.06 1.47 -11.78
N THR A 166 -8.00 1.59 -10.85
CA THR A 166 -8.74 2.84 -10.57
C THR A 166 -8.40 3.42 -9.21
N ARG A 167 -7.61 2.69 -8.41
CA ARG A 167 -7.24 3.02 -7.04
C ARG A 167 -5.76 3.38 -7.00
N PHE A 168 -5.49 4.67 -7.08
CA PHE A 168 -4.15 5.22 -7.27
C PHE A 168 -3.48 5.71 -5.98
N PHE A 169 -4.09 5.54 -4.81
CA PHE A 169 -3.41 5.70 -3.53
C PHE A 169 -3.79 4.51 -2.66
N THR A 170 -3.00 3.45 -2.76
CA THR A 170 -3.41 2.11 -2.38
C THR A 170 -2.31 1.40 -1.63
N ALA A 171 -2.56 1.05 -0.36
CA ALA A 171 -1.78 0.03 0.34
C ALA A 171 -2.39 -1.33 -0.01
N THR A 172 -1.69 -2.17 -0.76
CA THR A 172 -2.20 -3.46 -1.23
C THR A 172 -2.22 -4.50 -0.11
N GLY A 173 -1.44 -4.34 0.96
CA GLY A 173 -1.28 -5.29 2.06
C GLY A 173 -0.77 -6.67 1.62
N TYR A 174 0.00 -6.72 0.53
CA TYR A 174 0.55 -7.98 0.01
C TYR A 174 1.69 -8.50 0.89
N ILE A 175 2.38 -7.62 1.62
CA ILE A 175 3.18 -7.98 2.79
C ILE A 175 2.36 -7.61 4.04
N PRO A 176 2.26 -8.51 5.04
CA PRO A 176 1.49 -8.28 6.26
C PRO A 176 2.22 -7.32 7.22
N ASN A 177 2.32 -6.06 6.82
CA ASN A 177 2.79 -4.97 7.66
C ASN A 177 1.66 -3.99 7.96
N ASP A 178 1.79 -3.27 9.06
CA ASP A 178 0.85 -2.23 9.44
C ASP A 178 1.08 -0.96 8.62
N VAL A 179 0.00 -0.35 8.15
CA VAL A 179 0.07 0.95 7.48
C VAL A 179 0.06 2.06 8.53
N VAL A 180 1.03 2.98 8.46
CA VAL A 180 1.12 4.13 9.37
C VAL A 180 1.06 5.44 8.58
N VAL A 181 0.02 6.22 8.85
CA VAL A 181 -0.21 7.55 8.27
C VAL A 181 -0.20 8.58 9.40
N GLY A 182 0.94 9.25 9.57
CA GLY A 182 1.14 10.21 10.63
C GLY A 182 0.70 11.62 10.27
N ASP A 183 1.39 12.23 9.31
CA ASP A 183 1.31 13.66 8.99
C ASP A 183 1.18 13.90 7.50
N GLY A 184 0.61 15.04 7.13
CA GLY A 184 0.53 15.51 5.75
C GLY A 184 -0.88 15.85 5.30
N VAL A 185 -0.97 16.20 4.02
CA VAL A 185 -2.23 16.51 3.34
C VAL A 185 -2.43 15.52 2.19
N TYR A 186 -3.55 14.80 2.25
CA TYR A 186 -3.92 13.82 1.23
C TYR A 186 -5.16 14.35 0.50
N THR A 187 -5.00 14.65 -0.79
CA THR A 187 -6.09 15.26 -1.59
C THR A 187 -6.99 14.24 -2.25
N SER A 188 -6.65 12.95 -2.23
CA SER A 188 -7.37 11.91 -2.95
C SER A 188 -8.16 10.96 -2.03
N GLU A 189 -8.98 10.11 -2.64
CA GLU A 189 -9.43 8.89 -2.00
C GLU A 189 -8.22 7.98 -1.73
N MET A 190 -8.20 7.35 -0.55
CA MET A 190 -7.15 6.41 -0.14
C MET A 190 -7.75 5.03 0.13
N TYR A 191 -7.08 4.00 -0.36
CA TYR A 191 -7.47 2.61 -0.20
C TYR A 191 -6.42 1.85 0.61
N PHE A 192 -6.86 1.15 1.65
CA PHE A 192 -6.00 0.39 2.54
C PHE A 192 -6.49 -1.03 2.62
N ASP A 193 -5.68 -1.94 2.10
CA ASP A 193 -5.96 -3.35 2.04
C ASP A 193 -5.10 -4.14 3.03
N SER A 194 -4.95 -3.57 4.22
CA SER A 194 -4.23 -4.13 5.36
C SER A 194 -5.20 -4.53 6.47
N GLU A 195 -4.75 -5.40 7.38
CA GLU A 195 -5.52 -5.77 8.56
C GLU A 195 -5.70 -4.57 9.50
N TYR A 196 -4.64 -3.77 9.65
CA TYR A 196 -4.63 -2.55 10.46
C TYR A 196 -4.10 -1.37 9.66
N THR A 197 -4.84 -0.27 9.74
CA THR A 197 -4.42 1.05 9.29
C THR A 197 -4.38 1.98 10.50
N VAL A 198 -3.20 2.50 10.81
CA VAL A 198 -2.96 3.33 11.97
C VAL A 198 -2.71 4.77 11.54
N PHE A 199 -3.56 5.67 12.00
CA PHE A 199 -3.39 7.11 11.89
C PHE A 199 -2.81 7.64 13.20
N SER A 200 -1.48 7.77 13.29
CA SER A 200 -0.76 8.07 14.54
C SER A 200 0.57 8.81 14.33
N ASP A 201 1.04 9.51 15.36
CA ASP A 201 2.39 10.07 15.40
C ASP A 201 3.45 8.95 15.31
N ILE A 202 4.42 9.08 14.40
CA ILE A 202 5.63 8.23 14.39
C ILE A 202 6.63 8.88 15.36
N LYS A 203 7.15 8.10 16.32
CA LYS A 203 7.95 8.58 17.46
C LYS A 203 9.11 9.50 17.01
N GLY A 204 9.11 10.76 17.49
CA GLY A 204 10.29 11.62 17.43
C GLY A 204 9.99 13.10 17.34
N GLU A 205 9.28 13.56 16.31
CA GLU A 205 9.18 14.98 15.97
C GLU A 205 8.00 15.20 15.00
N SER A 206 6.95 15.91 15.43
CA SER A 206 6.08 16.82 14.60
C SER A 206 4.80 17.22 15.37
N ASN A 207 4.34 18.45 15.14
CA ASN A 207 3.14 19.08 15.73
C ASN A 207 2.04 19.39 14.66
N SER A 208 2.04 18.74 13.50
CA SER A 208 1.09 19.03 12.40
C SER A 208 -0.29 18.39 12.58
N ASP A 209 -1.27 18.93 11.85
CA ASP A 209 -2.57 18.30 11.67
C ASP A 209 -2.50 17.29 10.50
N LEU A 210 -2.92 16.04 10.71
CA LEU A 210 -3.28 15.14 9.61
C LEU A 210 -4.53 15.69 8.93
N THR A 211 -4.44 16.00 7.63
CA THR A 211 -5.55 16.53 6.83
C THR A 211 -5.92 15.55 5.72
N LEU A 212 -7.07 14.90 5.87
CA LEU A 212 -7.67 14.05 4.85
C LEU A 212 -8.75 14.86 4.12
N LYS A 213 -8.62 15.03 2.80
CA LYS A 213 -9.60 15.77 1.98
C LYS A 213 -10.51 14.85 1.16
N GLY A 214 -10.12 13.60 0.94
CA GLY A 214 -10.91 12.58 0.23
C GLY A 214 -11.51 11.51 1.13
N SER A 215 -12.17 10.55 0.49
CA SER A 215 -12.73 9.34 1.13
C SER A 215 -11.62 8.38 1.58
N ILE A 216 -11.88 7.57 2.61
CA ILE A 216 -10.98 6.46 3.00
C ILE A 216 -11.73 5.15 2.95
N ILE A 217 -11.08 4.14 2.39
CA ILE A 217 -11.58 2.77 2.34
C ILE A 217 -10.54 1.89 3.01
N CYS A 218 -10.88 1.30 4.15
CA CYS A 218 -10.03 0.35 4.86
C CYS A 218 -10.71 -1.02 4.82
N ALA A 219 -10.06 -2.00 4.21
CA ALA A 219 -10.53 -3.38 4.21
C ALA A 219 -10.53 -3.98 5.63
N GLY A 220 -9.51 -3.64 6.43
CA GLY A 220 -9.39 -4.05 7.83
C GLY A 220 -9.89 -3.01 8.83
N SER A 221 -9.19 -2.90 9.96
CA SER A 221 -9.48 -1.95 11.03
C SER A 221 -8.76 -0.62 10.82
N ALA A 222 -9.38 0.49 11.21
CA ALA A 222 -8.77 1.80 11.23
C ALA A 222 -8.65 2.32 12.65
N VAL A 223 -7.44 2.76 13.05
CA VAL A 223 -7.14 3.25 14.38
C VAL A 223 -6.57 4.66 14.30
N PHE A 224 -7.33 5.63 14.78
CA PHE A 224 -6.86 6.99 15.02
C PHE A 224 -6.36 7.07 16.46
N SER A 225 -5.05 7.25 16.64
CA SER A 225 -4.38 7.29 17.95
C SER A 225 -3.45 8.49 18.15
N ARG A 226 -3.58 9.51 17.29
CA ARG A 226 -2.81 10.76 17.29
C ARG A 226 -3.24 11.73 18.40
N GLY A 227 -2.48 12.83 18.54
CA GLY A 227 -3.04 14.15 18.89
C GLY A 227 -4.18 14.62 17.94
N LYS A 228 -4.20 15.89 17.49
CA LYS A 228 -5.36 16.48 16.79
C LYS A 228 -5.55 15.84 15.41
N THR A 229 -6.73 15.29 15.13
CA THR A 229 -7.12 14.81 13.79
C THR A 229 -8.20 15.72 13.23
N THR A 230 -7.93 16.30 12.06
CA THR A 230 -8.86 17.20 11.38
C THR A 230 -9.18 16.65 10.01
N VAL A 231 -10.37 16.08 9.84
CA VAL A 231 -10.88 15.72 8.52
C VAL A 231 -11.68 16.89 8.00
N GLN A 232 -11.19 17.50 6.93
CA GLN A 232 -11.85 18.60 6.26
C GLN A 232 -11.92 18.27 4.78
N CYS A 233 -12.96 17.53 4.43
CA CYS A 233 -13.33 17.34 3.04
C CYS A 233 -13.74 18.70 2.44
N GLN A 234 -13.88 18.79 1.12
CA GLN A 234 -14.46 19.98 0.47
C GLN A 234 -15.86 19.70 -0.09
N ASP A 235 -16.08 18.46 -0.54
CA ASP A 235 -17.37 17.92 -0.99
C ASP A 235 -17.78 16.72 -0.15
N THR A 236 -19.05 16.30 -0.24
CA THR A 236 -19.59 15.15 0.49
C THR A 236 -18.75 13.89 0.26
N GLN A 237 -18.15 13.34 1.33
CA GLN A 237 -17.32 12.12 1.29
C GLN A 237 -17.94 10.96 2.07
N ALA A 238 -17.41 9.76 1.81
CA ALA A 238 -17.81 8.55 2.51
C ALA A 238 -16.59 7.74 2.98
N TRP A 239 -16.68 7.19 4.18
CA TRP A 239 -15.66 6.32 4.76
C TRP A 239 -16.20 4.90 4.90
N TYR A 240 -15.41 3.91 4.51
CA TYR A 240 -15.79 2.50 4.54
C TYR A 240 -14.71 1.70 5.27
N ILE A 241 -15.06 1.17 6.44
CA ILE A 241 -14.13 0.43 7.31
C ILE A 241 -14.66 -0.99 7.49
N GLY A 242 -13.88 -1.99 7.08
CA GLY A 242 -14.34 -3.36 7.06
C GLY A 242 -14.43 -4.02 8.44
N LYS A 243 -13.50 -3.70 9.34
CA LYS A 243 -13.57 -4.16 10.72
C LYS A 243 -13.88 -3.00 11.67
N ASN A 244 -12.98 -2.75 12.60
CA ASN A 244 -13.22 -1.85 13.73
C ASN A 244 -12.70 -0.46 13.39
N LEU A 245 -13.48 0.57 13.76
CA LEU A 245 -13.06 1.96 13.70
C LEU A 245 -12.83 2.46 15.12
N THR A 246 -11.60 2.86 15.43
CA THR A 246 -11.22 3.23 16.79
C THR A 246 -10.60 4.63 16.85
N PHE A 247 -11.12 5.47 17.73
CA PHE A 247 -10.57 6.77 18.09
C PHE A 247 -10.07 6.75 19.54
N LYS A 248 -8.74 6.84 19.68
CA LYS A 248 -7.98 6.89 20.95
C LYS A 248 -7.26 8.23 21.14
N ASN A 249 -7.61 9.25 20.36
CA ASN A 249 -6.89 10.51 20.33
C ASN A 249 -6.88 11.23 21.69
N THR A 250 -5.73 11.84 21.99
CA THR A 250 -5.52 12.64 23.21
C THR A 250 -5.94 14.11 23.05
N GLN A 251 -6.23 14.55 21.83
CA GLN A 251 -6.65 15.91 21.44
C GLN A 251 -8.00 15.88 20.71
N PRO A 252 -8.69 17.02 20.50
CA PRO A 252 -9.98 17.04 19.80
C PRO A 252 -9.89 16.42 18.40
N THR A 253 -10.87 15.57 18.08
CA THR A 253 -11.08 15.02 16.73
C THR A 253 -12.30 15.70 16.11
N SER A 254 -12.15 16.26 14.91
CA SER A 254 -13.27 16.78 14.14
C SER A 254 -13.29 16.12 12.77
N ILE A 255 -14.41 15.47 12.47
CA ILE A 255 -14.62 14.78 11.19
C ILE A 255 -15.72 15.50 10.41
N ASP A 256 -15.35 16.38 9.49
CA ASP A 256 -16.29 17.05 8.58
C ASP A 256 -16.17 16.45 7.17
N LEU A 257 -17.04 15.47 6.88
CA LEU A 257 -17.18 14.86 5.56
C LEU A 257 -18.03 15.71 4.60
N LYS A 258 -18.26 16.99 4.92
CA LYS A 258 -18.95 18.00 4.10
C LYS A 258 -20.32 17.59 3.58
N GLY A 259 -21.09 16.88 4.40
CA GLY A 259 -22.48 16.63 4.08
C GLY A 259 -23.22 17.93 3.76
N LYS A 260 -24.11 17.92 2.76
CA LYS A 260 -24.93 19.07 2.42
C LYS A 260 -25.89 19.40 3.58
N GLY A 261 -26.16 20.68 3.76
CA GLY A 261 -27.07 21.15 4.81
C GLY A 261 -28.52 20.76 4.56
N GLY A 262 -29.31 20.74 5.63
CA GLY A 262 -30.70 20.29 5.61
C GLY A 262 -31.27 20.15 7.02
N ASN A 263 -32.24 19.27 7.20
CA ASN A 263 -32.69 18.83 8.52
C ASN A 263 -31.98 17.50 8.83
N ALA A 264 -31.31 17.37 9.98
CA ALA A 264 -30.65 16.12 10.41
C ALA A 264 -31.62 14.92 10.43
N ASN A 265 -32.92 15.20 10.46
CA ASN A 265 -34.02 14.24 10.51
C ASN A 265 -34.66 13.92 9.15
N ASP A 266 -34.23 14.55 8.04
CA ASP A 266 -34.83 14.30 6.71
C ASP A 266 -34.20 13.07 6.04
N ILE A 267 -35.00 12.01 5.92
CA ILE A 267 -34.60 10.71 5.36
C ILE A 267 -35.20 10.53 3.95
N LYS A 268 -36.13 11.41 3.53
CA LYS A 268 -36.98 11.20 2.34
C LYS A 268 -36.43 11.84 1.07
N ASN A 269 -35.60 12.86 1.19
CA ASN A 269 -34.95 13.52 0.07
C ASN A 269 -33.46 13.40 0.32
N GLU A 270 -32.81 12.27 -0.02
CA GLU A 270 -31.39 11.98 0.23
C GLU A 270 -30.53 13.26 0.25
N PRO A 271 -30.40 13.95 1.41
CA PRO A 271 -29.49 15.06 1.45
C PRO A 271 -28.14 14.36 1.35
N GLU A 272 -27.25 14.86 0.51
CA GLU A 272 -25.90 14.30 0.35
C GLU A 272 -25.12 14.48 1.66
N HIS A 273 -25.50 13.79 2.75
CA HIS A 273 -24.82 13.71 4.02
C HIS A 273 -23.49 13.00 3.81
N GLY A 274 -22.50 13.37 4.60
CA GLY A 274 -21.31 12.54 4.74
C GLY A 274 -21.69 11.16 5.27
N LEU A 275 -20.89 10.14 4.97
CA LEU A 275 -21.19 8.78 5.38
C LEU A 275 -19.98 8.12 6.05
N ILE A 276 -20.19 7.45 7.17
CA ILE A 276 -19.20 6.53 7.76
C ILE A 276 -19.86 5.17 7.92
N VAL A 277 -19.21 4.12 7.41
CA VAL A 277 -19.68 2.75 7.52
C VAL A 277 -18.62 1.89 8.18
N VAL A 278 -19.00 1.17 9.24
CA VAL A 278 -18.12 0.32 10.06
C VAL A 278 -18.68 -1.10 10.08
N GLY A 279 -17.90 -2.06 9.59
CA GLY A 279 -18.30 -3.46 9.49
C GLY A 279 -18.17 -4.25 10.79
N GLY A 280 -17.38 -3.78 11.75
CA GLY A 280 -17.30 -4.28 13.12
C GLY A 280 -17.72 -3.20 14.12
N ASP A 281 -16.88 -3.00 15.15
CA ASP A 281 -17.17 -2.11 16.27
C ASP A 281 -16.67 -0.67 16.04
N LEU A 282 -17.44 0.29 16.55
CA LEU A 282 -17.03 1.68 16.66
C LEU A 282 -16.57 1.98 18.09
N THR A 283 -15.33 2.42 18.28
CA THR A 283 -14.80 2.80 19.59
C THR A 283 -14.38 4.26 19.63
N MET A 284 -14.93 5.03 20.57
CA MET A 284 -14.64 6.45 20.78
C MET A 284 -14.32 6.67 22.27
N THR A 285 -13.04 6.77 22.59
CA THR A 285 -12.54 6.84 23.98
C THR A 285 -11.86 8.17 24.31
N THR A 286 -12.05 9.19 23.48
CA THR A 286 -11.26 10.43 23.56
C THR A 286 -11.72 11.32 24.72
N LEU A 287 -10.79 12.11 25.26
CA LEU A 287 -11.06 12.98 26.42
C LEU A 287 -11.68 14.34 26.04
N ASN A 288 -11.74 14.66 24.74
CA ASN A 288 -11.89 16.02 24.22
C ASN A 288 -13.02 16.20 23.19
N TRP A 289 -14.17 15.55 23.41
CA TRP A 289 -15.41 15.75 22.66
C TRP A 289 -15.28 15.63 21.14
N PRO A 290 -15.11 14.41 20.60
CA PRO A 290 -15.01 14.22 19.17
C PRO A 290 -16.33 14.62 18.50
N ASN A 291 -16.24 15.38 17.42
CA ASN A 291 -17.40 15.80 16.62
C ASN A 291 -17.39 15.06 15.28
N ILE A 292 -18.43 14.29 15.02
CA ILE A 292 -18.70 13.65 13.73
C ILE A 292 -19.74 14.47 12.98
N GLY A 293 -19.35 15.03 11.84
CA GLY A 293 -20.08 16.06 11.11
C GLY A 293 -19.89 17.45 11.72
N ASN A 294 -20.63 18.43 11.19
CA ASN A 294 -20.65 19.81 11.67
C ASN A 294 -22.08 20.36 11.62
N ASN A 295 -22.34 21.48 12.29
CA ASN A 295 -23.66 22.10 12.31
C ASN A 295 -24.09 22.49 10.89
N GLY A 296 -25.23 21.97 10.43
CA GLY A 296 -25.72 22.15 9.07
C GLY A 296 -24.88 21.43 8.00
N LYS A 297 -24.00 20.50 8.38
CA LYS A 297 -23.24 19.61 7.50
C LYS A 297 -23.19 18.21 8.11
N PHE A 298 -24.24 17.44 7.86
CA PHE A 298 -24.48 16.21 8.62
C PHE A 298 -23.68 15.03 8.09
N THR A 299 -23.34 14.10 8.99
CA THR A 299 -22.63 12.86 8.66
C THR A 299 -23.33 11.71 9.36
N ASP A 300 -23.85 10.78 8.56
CA ASP A 300 -24.52 9.58 9.04
C ASP A 300 -23.50 8.46 9.28
N VAL A 301 -23.70 7.70 10.37
CA VAL A 301 -22.77 6.65 10.81
C VAL A 301 -23.50 5.33 10.95
N TYR A 302 -23.05 4.30 10.22
CA TYR A 302 -23.57 2.93 10.29
C TYR A 302 -22.53 2.01 10.94
N VAL A 303 -22.95 1.26 11.96
CA VAL A 303 -22.12 0.33 12.72
C VAL A 303 -22.80 -1.04 12.75
N LEU A 304 -22.16 -2.05 12.15
CA LEU A 304 -22.68 -3.43 12.11
C LEU A 304 -22.43 -4.21 13.41
N GLY A 305 -21.41 -3.83 14.20
CA GLY A 305 -21.14 -4.35 15.54
C GLY A 305 -21.66 -3.44 16.66
N ASP A 306 -20.89 -3.38 17.75
CA ASP A 306 -21.16 -2.58 18.93
C ASP A 306 -20.55 -1.17 18.82
N ALA A 307 -21.11 -0.21 19.56
CA ALA A 307 -20.58 1.15 19.65
C ALA A 307 -20.18 1.52 21.08
N TYR A 308 -18.90 1.79 21.32
CA TYR A 308 -18.34 2.22 22.59
C TYR A 308 -18.09 3.73 22.54
N ILE A 309 -18.82 4.53 23.31
CA ILE A 309 -18.88 5.98 23.14
C ILE A 309 -18.59 6.69 24.47
N ALA A 310 -17.67 7.66 24.46
CA ALA A 310 -17.43 8.63 25.52
C ALA A 310 -17.37 10.06 24.97
N LYS A 311 -18.13 10.97 25.57
CA LYS A 311 -18.12 12.42 25.29
C LYS A 311 -18.36 12.80 23.83
N THR A 312 -19.07 12.01 23.02
CA THR A 312 -19.14 12.24 21.56
C THR A 312 -20.36 13.06 21.13
N ASN A 313 -20.16 13.95 20.15
CA ASN A 313 -21.23 14.59 19.39
C ASN A 313 -21.32 14.04 17.96
N PHE A 314 -22.50 13.58 17.58
CA PHE A 314 -22.85 13.22 16.20
C PHE A 314 -23.82 14.26 15.65
N HIS A 315 -23.44 14.94 14.56
CA HIS A 315 -24.29 15.92 13.89
C HIS A 315 -25.27 15.27 12.90
N GLY A 316 -25.12 13.99 12.52
CA GLY A 316 -26.10 13.24 11.71
C GLY A 316 -26.86 12.16 12.49
N ASN A 317 -27.30 11.12 11.77
CA ASN A 317 -27.92 9.94 12.35
C ASN A 317 -26.87 8.87 12.70
N LEU A 318 -27.14 8.09 13.75
CA LEU A 318 -26.32 6.97 14.18
C LEU A 318 -27.14 5.68 14.11
N TYR A 319 -26.65 4.69 13.37
CA TYR A 319 -27.28 3.38 13.18
C TYR A 319 -26.36 2.31 13.79
N VAL A 320 -26.83 1.59 14.81
CA VAL A 320 -26.05 0.57 15.53
C VAL A 320 -26.84 -0.74 15.55
N ASN A 321 -26.20 -1.81 15.05
CA ASN A 321 -26.82 -3.13 14.96
C ASN A 321 -26.56 -3.96 16.24
N GLY A 322 -25.46 -3.71 16.93
CA GLY A 322 -25.18 -4.25 18.26
C GLY A 322 -25.71 -3.38 19.39
N ASP A 323 -25.00 -3.41 20.51
CA ASP A 323 -25.22 -2.60 21.70
C ASP A 323 -24.47 -1.27 21.65
N VAL A 324 -24.93 -0.29 22.45
CA VAL A 324 -24.20 0.96 22.69
C VAL A 324 -23.69 0.96 24.12
N TYR A 325 -22.37 1.03 24.31
CA TYR A 325 -21.72 1.11 25.61
C TYR A 325 -21.23 2.53 25.90
N PHE A 326 -21.70 3.11 27.00
CA PHE A 326 -21.20 4.38 27.50
C PHE A 326 -19.89 4.16 28.28
N MET A 327 -18.81 4.71 27.75
CA MET A 327 -17.45 4.63 28.30
C MET A 327 -17.17 5.73 29.33
N SER A 328 -18.09 6.68 29.52
CA SER A 328 -18.03 7.75 30.50
C SER A 328 -19.43 8.10 31.03
N GLY A 329 -19.50 8.68 32.24
CA GLY A 329 -20.74 9.24 32.79
C GLY A 329 -21.14 10.60 32.19
N ASP A 330 -20.29 11.16 31.33
CA ASP A 330 -20.51 12.43 30.64
C ASP A 330 -21.54 12.30 29.50
N ASP A 331 -22.17 13.43 29.17
CA ASP A 331 -23.20 13.52 28.12
C ASP A 331 -22.63 13.18 26.74
N ASN A 332 -23.44 12.44 25.97
CA ASN A 332 -23.23 12.23 24.53
C ASN A 332 -24.40 12.86 23.77
N LYS A 333 -24.24 13.18 22.49
CA LYS A 333 -25.31 13.80 21.68
C LYS A 333 -25.37 13.21 20.28
N VAL A 334 -26.58 12.92 19.81
CA VAL A 334 -26.89 12.70 18.39
C VAL A 334 -27.95 13.73 17.98
N GLU A 335 -27.64 14.58 17.00
CA GLU A 335 -28.56 15.63 16.54
C GLU A 335 -29.72 15.09 15.70
N GLY A 336 -29.47 14.01 14.95
CA GLY A 336 -30.50 13.23 14.26
C GLY A 336 -31.16 12.19 15.17
N TYR A 337 -31.28 10.96 14.66
CA TYR A 337 -31.79 9.81 15.41
C TYR A 337 -30.68 8.80 15.71
N LEU A 338 -30.83 8.12 16.85
CA LEU A 338 -30.14 6.86 17.12
C LEU A 338 -31.08 5.70 16.76
N TYR A 339 -30.72 4.93 15.74
CA TYR A 339 -31.38 3.66 15.42
C TYR A 339 -30.59 2.52 16.03
N LEU A 340 -31.23 1.74 16.91
CA LEU A 340 -30.56 0.73 17.72
C LEU A 340 -31.32 -0.59 17.68
N ASN A 341 -30.60 -1.67 17.35
CA ASN A 341 -31.15 -3.03 17.45
C ASN A 341 -30.89 -3.65 18.85
N GLY A 342 -29.74 -3.36 19.48
CA GLY A 342 -29.40 -3.81 20.83
C GLY A 342 -29.91 -2.88 21.95
N GLU A 343 -29.09 -2.72 22.99
CA GLU A 343 -29.39 -1.89 24.16
C GLU A 343 -28.29 -0.87 24.46
N CYS A 344 -28.68 0.25 25.08
CA CYS A 344 -27.73 1.19 25.67
C CYS A 344 -27.34 0.70 27.07
N LYS A 345 -26.05 0.52 27.31
CA LYS A 345 -25.47 -0.02 28.55
C LYS A 345 -24.37 0.89 29.06
N ASN A 346 -24.14 0.92 30.37
CA ASN A 346 -22.92 1.50 30.92
C ASN A 346 -21.80 0.48 30.83
N TYR A 347 -20.60 0.92 30.42
CA TYR A 347 -19.41 0.09 30.50
C TYR A 347 -19.07 -0.21 31.97
N THR A 348 -18.36 -1.31 32.22
CA THR A 348 -18.02 -1.74 33.58
C THR A 348 -17.26 -0.65 34.33
N GLY A 349 -17.77 -0.26 35.51
CA GLY A 349 -17.18 0.81 36.33
C GLY A 349 -17.65 2.23 35.99
N VAL A 350 -18.51 2.39 34.97
CA VAL A 350 -19.13 3.68 34.59
C VAL A 350 -20.55 3.76 35.14
N SER A 351 -20.96 4.94 35.59
CA SER A 351 -22.32 5.25 36.00
C SER A 351 -22.83 6.51 35.29
N ASN A 352 -24.15 6.59 35.08
CA ASN A 352 -24.85 7.75 34.50
C ASN A 352 -24.54 8.08 33.02
N GLY A 353 -23.95 7.15 32.26
CA GLY A 353 -23.79 7.33 30.83
C GLY A 353 -25.15 7.44 30.13
N HIS A 354 -25.33 8.46 29.30
CA HIS A 354 -26.57 8.71 28.58
C HIS A 354 -26.36 9.56 27.33
N PHE A 355 -27.40 9.64 26.51
CA PHE A 355 -27.51 10.63 25.44
C PHE A 355 -28.40 11.80 25.87
N SER A 356 -27.94 13.02 25.66
CA SER A 356 -28.70 14.24 25.88
C SER A 356 -29.57 14.56 24.65
N ASN A 357 -30.86 14.85 24.87
CA ASN A 357 -31.82 15.29 23.83
C ASN A 357 -31.86 14.45 22.54
N THR A 358 -31.47 13.17 22.61
CA THR A 358 -31.36 12.28 21.45
C THR A 358 -32.62 11.43 21.31
N LYS A 359 -33.15 11.32 20.10
CA LYS A 359 -34.30 10.47 19.81
C LYS A 359 -33.81 9.06 19.48
N ILE A 360 -34.13 8.11 20.37
CA ILE A 360 -33.78 6.70 20.21
C ILE A 360 -34.95 5.97 19.55
N VAL A 361 -34.65 5.23 18.49
CA VAL A 361 -35.58 4.37 17.76
C VAL A 361 -35.09 2.94 17.90
N LYS A 362 -35.75 2.15 18.77
CA LYS A 362 -35.50 0.71 18.85
C LYS A 362 -36.16 0.02 17.65
N TRP A 363 -35.39 -0.75 16.89
CA TRP A 363 -35.88 -1.39 15.65
C TRP A 363 -35.30 -2.80 15.49
N SER A 364 -36.02 -3.76 14.92
CA SER A 364 -35.45 -5.04 14.47
C SER A 364 -34.99 -4.96 13.00
N GLY A 365 -33.69 -4.99 12.74
CA GLY A 365 -33.13 -5.12 11.39
C GLY A 365 -33.20 -3.86 10.52
N TRP A 366 -33.27 -2.67 11.13
CA TRP A 366 -33.36 -1.37 10.45
C TRP A 366 -34.35 -1.38 9.25
N THR A 367 -35.55 -1.98 9.35
CA THR A 367 -36.55 -2.03 8.25
C THR A 367 -37.92 -1.55 8.69
N ALA A 368 -38.48 -0.53 8.04
CA ALA A 368 -39.82 -0.06 8.40
C ALA A 368 -40.90 -1.14 8.24
N THR A 369 -41.66 -1.39 9.31
CA THR A 369 -42.95 -2.09 9.27
C THR A 369 -44.02 -1.16 9.86
N GLY A 370 -44.91 -0.66 9.00
CA GLY A 370 -46.04 0.20 9.36
C GLY A 370 -45.91 1.67 8.95
N ASP A 371 -46.97 2.44 9.19
CA ASP A 371 -47.26 3.81 8.71
C ASP A 371 -46.36 4.92 9.32
N CYS A 372 -45.08 4.62 9.53
CA CYS A 372 -44.08 5.52 10.05
C CYS A 372 -43.21 6.02 8.90
N GLN A 373 -43.37 7.30 8.57
CA GLN A 373 -42.70 8.02 7.49
C GLN A 373 -41.16 8.13 7.60
N ARG A 374 -40.48 7.29 8.39
CA ARG A 374 -39.07 7.45 8.78
C ARG A 374 -38.37 6.10 8.92
N ALA A 375 -38.34 5.34 7.83
CA ALA A 375 -37.49 4.16 7.70
C ALA A 375 -36.03 4.60 7.52
N PRO A 376 -35.03 3.96 8.15
CA PRO A 376 -33.63 4.10 7.74
C PRO A 376 -33.48 3.75 6.25
N ALA A 377 -32.59 4.44 5.53
CA ALA A 377 -32.43 4.28 4.08
C ALA A 377 -31.81 2.92 3.68
N LYS A 378 -31.13 2.21 4.60
CA LYS A 378 -30.42 0.95 4.36
C LYS A 378 -30.54 -0.01 5.55
N THR A 379 -30.72 -1.30 5.28
CA THR A 379 -30.71 -2.37 6.30
C THR A 379 -29.28 -2.80 6.66
N PRO A 380 -29.02 -3.55 7.76
CA PRO A 380 -27.67 -4.06 8.05
C PRO A 380 -27.12 -4.90 6.90
N ALA A 381 -27.97 -5.69 6.24
CA ALA A 381 -27.59 -6.50 5.08
C ALA A 381 -27.23 -5.63 3.86
N ASP A 382 -27.96 -4.54 3.61
CA ASP A 382 -27.63 -3.60 2.52
C ASP A 382 -26.33 -2.85 2.80
N VAL A 383 -26.09 -2.49 4.06
CA VAL A 383 -24.82 -1.89 4.51
C VAL A 383 -23.66 -2.88 4.36
N GLY A 384 -23.83 -4.15 4.71
CA GLY A 384 -22.83 -5.19 4.48
C GLY A 384 -22.50 -5.40 2.99
N LYS A 385 -23.51 -5.37 2.12
CA LYS A 385 -23.31 -5.40 0.65
C LYS A 385 -22.58 -4.15 0.15
N LEU A 386 -22.91 -2.98 0.68
CA LEU A 386 -22.23 -1.72 0.36
C LEU A 386 -20.75 -1.76 0.78
N LEU A 387 -20.44 -2.24 1.99
CA LEU A 387 -19.06 -2.44 2.43
C LEU A 387 -18.31 -3.38 1.50
N THR A 388 -18.91 -4.54 1.19
CA THR A 388 -18.30 -5.55 0.32
C THR A 388 -18.01 -4.99 -1.08
N SER A 389 -18.93 -4.21 -1.66
CA SER A 389 -18.74 -3.63 -2.99
C SER A 389 -17.71 -2.49 -3.00
N LYS A 390 -17.64 -1.70 -1.92
CA LYS A 390 -16.70 -0.57 -1.82
C LYS A 390 -15.29 -1.01 -1.50
N ILE A 391 -15.13 -1.97 -0.60
CA ILE A 391 -13.83 -2.55 -0.30
C ILE A 391 -13.40 -3.42 -1.48
N GLY A 392 -14.21 -4.40 -1.87
CA GLY A 392 -13.96 -5.25 -3.04
C GLY A 392 -12.61 -5.98 -3.00
N GLY A 393 -12.38 -6.87 -3.98
CA GLY A 393 -11.04 -7.40 -4.25
C GLY A 393 -10.34 -6.48 -5.24
N SER A 394 -9.11 -6.06 -4.94
CA SER A 394 -8.20 -5.53 -5.96
C SER A 394 -7.19 -6.60 -6.31
N THR A 395 -7.12 -6.92 -7.60
CA THR A 395 -6.10 -7.80 -8.16
C THR A 395 -5.05 -6.93 -8.82
N TYR A 396 -3.81 -7.02 -8.33
CA TYR A 396 -2.66 -6.35 -8.93
C TYR A 396 -1.94 -7.33 -9.83
N LEU A 397 -1.49 -6.88 -10.99
CA LEU A 397 -0.87 -7.73 -12.00
C LEU A 397 0.64 -7.72 -11.88
N LYS A 398 1.27 -8.83 -12.24
CA LYS A 398 2.71 -8.84 -12.46
C LYS A 398 3.00 -8.03 -13.70
N TRP A 399 3.79 -6.97 -13.54
CA TRP A 399 4.31 -6.19 -14.64
C TRP A 399 5.64 -6.83 -15.04
N GLN A 400 5.80 -7.03 -16.35
CA GLN A 400 7.04 -7.54 -16.92
C GLN A 400 7.46 -6.57 -18.01
N ILE A 401 8.73 -6.15 -17.94
CA ILE A 401 9.32 -5.31 -18.97
C ILE A 401 9.51 -6.08 -20.26
N ASP A 402 9.18 -5.43 -21.38
CA ASP A 402 9.58 -5.90 -22.69
C ASP A 402 11.06 -5.53 -22.93
N MET A 403 11.91 -6.55 -22.93
CA MET A 403 13.36 -6.40 -23.17
C MET A 403 13.71 -6.29 -24.67
N SER A 404 12.75 -6.44 -25.58
CA SER A 404 13.01 -6.48 -27.02
C SER A 404 13.62 -5.18 -27.57
N GLY A 405 13.34 -4.04 -26.93
CA GLY A 405 13.90 -2.73 -27.27
C GLY A 405 15.30 -2.45 -26.73
N PHE A 406 15.83 -3.30 -25.83
CA PHE A 406 17.12 -3.07 -25.18
C PHE A 406 18.28 -3.41 -26.12
N ILE A 407 19.30 -2.57 -26.10
CA ILE A 407 20.58 -2.91 -26.74
C ILE A 407 21.27 -3.94 -25.87
N MET A 408 21.60 -5.10 -26.42
CA MET A 408 22.24 -6.19 -25.68
C MET A 408 23.77 -6.18 -25.87
N GLU A 409 24.54 -6.45 -24.81
CA GLU A 409 25.97 -6.73 -24.87
C GLU A 409 26.26 -8.18 -25.29
N ASP A 410 25.42 -9.11 -24.85
CA ASP A 410 25.42 -10.53 -25.21
C ASP A 410 23.98 -11.08 -25.26
N GLU A 411 23.80 -12.39 -25.45
CA GLU A 411 22.47 -13.01 -25.65
C GLU A 411 21.45 -12.70 -24.53
N ASN A 412 21.90 -12.40 -23.30
CA ASN A 412 21.01 -12.21 -22.14
C ASN A 412 21.30 -10.95 -21.31
N THR A 413 22.37 -10.21 -21.61
CA THR A 413 22.79 -9.06 -20.80
C THR A 413 22.56 -7.76 -21.56
N PRO A 414 21.67 -6.87 -21.06
CA PRO A 414 21.50 -5.55 -21.65
C PRO A 414 22.72 -4.67 -21.41
N LYS A 415 23.05 -3.87 -22.42
CA LYS A 415 24.10 -2.87 -22.36
C LYS A 415 23.74 -1.78 -21.36
N LYS A 416 24.71 -1.46 -20.49
CA LYS A 416 24.57 -0.35 -19.55
C LYS A 416 24.91 0.99 -20.20
N GLU A 417 24.05 1.98 -20.00
CA GLU A 417 24.28 3.37 -20.37
C GLU A 417 24.96 4.09 -19.20
N ASN A 418 26.26 4.37 -19.34
CA ASN A 418 27.01 5.13 -18.34
C ASN A 418 26.84 6.64 -18.58
N ILE A 419 26.54 7.38 -17.52
CA ILE A 419 26.30 8.83 -17.55
C ILE A 419 27.52 9.54 -16.96
N THR A 420 28.12 10.44 -17.73
CA THR A 420 29.20 11.30 -17.23
C THR A 420 28.87 12.76 -17.50
N PHE A 421 28.88 13.54 -16.43
CA PHE A 421 28.81 15.00 -16.46
C PHE A 421 30.21 15.59 -16.39
N TYR A 422 30.42 16.68 -17.11
CA TYR A 422 31.69 17.41 -17.13
C TYR A 422 31.42 18.84 -16.70
N ASN A 423 32.08 19.26 -15.64
CA ASN A 423 31.86 20.53 -14.98
C ASN A 423 33.20 21.17 -14.57
N GLY A 424 33.99 21.55 -15.57
CA GLY A 424 35.30 22.13 -15.39
C GLY A 424 35.31 23.63 -15.69
N ASN A 425 35.95 24.41 -14.82
CA ASN A 425 36.34 25.78 -15.13
C ASN A 425 37.54 25.85 -16.10
N GLU A 426 38.33 24.78 -16.20
CA GLU A 426 39.56 24.72 -16.99
C GLU A 426 39.34 24.31 -18.46
N ASP A 427 38.24 23.63 -18.75
CA ASP A 427 37.92 23.11 -20.10
C ASP A 427 36.44 23.35 -20.44
N VAL A 428 36.07 24.63 -20.47
CA VAL A 428 34.68 25.10 -20.63
C VAL A 428 34.00 24.55 -21.90
N ALA A 429 34.78 24.28 -22.95
CA ALA A 429 34.27 23.77 -24.24
C ALA A 429 33.80 22.29 -24.18
N ASN A 430 34.25 21.53 -23.18
CA ASN A 430 33.89 20.13 -22.98
C ASN A 430 32.88 19.93 -21.85
N ASN A 431 32.31 21.02 -21.31
CA ASN A 431 31.33 20.91 -20.25
C ASN A 431 30.06 20.22 -20.75
N LYS A 432 29.47 19.38 -19.90
CA LYS A 432 28.27 18.62 -20.18
C LYS A 432 27.42 18.57 -18.91
N TYR A 433 26.36 19.36 -18.92
CA TYR A 433 25.39 19.47 -17.81
C TYR A 433 24.13 18.65 -18.02
N VAL A 434 23.84 18.31 -19.29
CA VAL A 434 22.65 17.56 -19.68
C VAL A 434 23.06 16.25 -20.34
N HIS A 435 22.46 15.15 -19.91
CA HIS A 435 22.55 13.84 -20.56
C HIS A 435 21.20 13.47 -21.16
N TYR A 436 21.17 13.02 -22.42
CA TYR A 436 19.94 12.66 -23.12
C TYR A 436 19.82 11.14 -23.28
N ILE A 437 18.65 10.60 -22.98
CA ILE A 437 18.28 9.19 -23.14
C ILE A 437 17.07 9.12 -24.08
N ASN A 438 17.21 8.44 -25.21
CA ASN A 438 16.16 8.32 -26.24
C ASN A 438 15.97 6.88 -26.72
N LYS A 439 16.41 5.91 -25.93
CA LYS A 439 16.40 4.48 -26.21
C LYS A 439 16.20 3.71 -24.91
N ASP A 440 15.73 2.48 -25.00
CA ASP A 440 15.61 1.62 -23.84
C ASP A 440 17.01 1.20 -23.38
N CYS A 441 17.25 1.25 -22.07
CA CYS A 441 18.58 1.00 -21.53
C CYS A 441 18.55 0.58 -20.06
N VAL A 442 19.64 -0.04 -19.63
CA VAL A 442 19.95 -0.20 -18.21
C VAL A 442 20.84 0.95 -17.79
N ILE A 443 20.52 1.66 -16.70
CA ILE A 443 21.40 2.71 -16.19
C ILE A 443 22.63 2.08 -15.52
N GLY A 444 23.81 2.49 -15.97
CA GLY A 444 25.08 2.09 -15.39
C GLY A 444 25.61 3.10 -14.36
N GLU A 445 26.91 3.37 -14.42
CA GLU A 445 27.58 4.34 -13.57
C GLU A 445 27.13 5.77 -13.92
N ILE A 446 26.81 6.58 -12.90
CA ILE A 446 26.62 8.03 -13.05
C ILE A 446 27.76 8.72 -12.31
N LYS A 447 28.46 9.65 -12.95
CA LYS A 447 29.56 10.40 -12.31
C LYS A 447 29.67 11.81 -12.84
N SER A 448 30.28 12.69 -12.04
CA SER A 448 30.71 14.02 -12.50
C SER A 448 32.24 14.17 -12.41
N LYS A 449 32.77 15.11 -13.20
CA LYS A 449 34.15 15.58 -13.07
C LYS A 449 34.17 17.10 -12.95
N GLY A 450 34.84 17.61 -11.93
CA GLY A 450 35.03 19.03 -11.70
C GLY A 450 33.94 19.67 -10.83
N ASN A 451 34.16 20.92 -10.44
CA ASN A 451 33.38 21.62 -9.42
C ASN A 451 32.41 22.67 -10.00
N HIS A 452 31.20 22.68 -9.45
CA HIS A 452 30.18 23.75 -9.48
C HIS A 452 29.24 23.88 -10.67
N VAL A 453 28.07 23.24 -10.61
CA VAL A 453 26.77 23.69 -11.19
C VAL A 453 25.66 22.94 -10.44
N SER A 454 24.73 23.68 -9.82
CA SER A 454 23.64 23.14 -8.99
C SER A 454 22.41 22.66 -9.80
N SER A 455 22.61 22.18 -11.03
CA SER A 455 21.58 22.14 -12.08
C SER A 455 21.85 21.09 -13.18
N LEU A 456 22.38 19.92 -12.80
CA LEU A 456 22.56 18.81 -13.75
C LEU A 456 21.20 18.23 -14.14
N ALA A 457 21.10 17.71 -15.37
CA ALA A 457 19.88 17.11 -15.86
C ALA A 457 20.10 15.82 -16.64
N ILE A 458 19.19 14.87 -16.45
CA ILE A 458 18.99 13.71 -17.30
C ILE A 458 17.66 13.94 -18.00
N VAL A 459 17.69 14.09 -19.33
CA VAL A 459 16.52 14.28 -20.17
C VAL A 459 16.17 12.94 -20.83
N ILE A 460 14.96 12.46 -20.60
CA ILE A 460 14.46 11.18 -21.11
C ILE A 460 13.37 11.47 -22.14
N ASP A 461 13.61 11.12 -23.39
CA ASP A 461 12.65 11.24 -24.48
C ASP A 461 11.73 10.00 -24.49
N THR A 462 10.46 10.24 -24.17
CA THR A 462 9.42 9.21 -24.13
C THR A 462 8.73 9.02 -25.49
N GLY A 463 9.05 9.85 -26.49
CA GLY A 463 8.46 9.79 -27.81
C GLY A 463 7.06 10.41 -27.89
N ASN A 464 6.23 9.86 -28.77
CA ASN A 464 4.87 10.35 -29.01
C ASN A 464 3.85 9.62 -28.12
N LYS A 465 2.61 10.12 -28.10
CA LYS A 465 1.51 9.49 -27.38
C LYS A 465 1.32 8.03 -27.84
N GLY A 466 1.44 7.10 -26.89
CA GLY A 466 1.34 5.65 -27.13
C GLY A 466 2.70 4.95 -27.20
N ASP A 467 3.79 5.70 -27.37
CA ASP A 467 5.14 5.15 -27.26
C ASP A 467 5.46 4.87 -25.77
N THR A 468 6.29 3.85 -25.53
CA THR A 468 6.80 3.50 -24.21
C THR A 468 8.33 3.50 -24.25
N ARG A 469 8.94 4.17 -23.27
CA ARG A 469 10.38 4.18 -23.01
C ARG A 469 10.64 3.40 -21.73
N THR A 470 11.49 2.39 -21.80
CA THR A 470 11.80 1.54 -20.64
C THR A 470 13.23 1.77 -20.18
N ILE A 471 13.39 2.06 -18.89
CA ILE A 471 14.69 2.19 -18.23
C ILE A 471 14.72 1.18 -17.09
N GLN A 472 15.66 0.25 -17.13
CA GLN A 472 15.92 -0.64 -16.01
C GLN A 472 17.05 -0.06 -15.14
N LEU A 473 16.87 -0.11 -13.82
CA LEU A 473 17.85 0.40 -12.86
C LEU A 473 18.90 -0.67 -12.54
N SER A 474 20.13 -0.23 -12.24
CA SER A 474 21.15 -1.09 -11.65
C SER A 474 21.96 -0.31 -10.62
N ASN A 475 22.36 -0.96 -9.53
CA ASN A 475 23.08 -0.29 -8.43
C ASN A 475 24.32 0.47 -8.97
N ASN A 476 24.42 1.75 -8.60
CA ASN A 476 25.46 2.67 -9.06
C ASN A 476 26.10 3.50 -7.92
N ASP A 477 25.63 3.35 -6.69
CA ASP A 477 26.17 3.97 -5.47
C ASP A 477 26.39 2.90 -4.39
N GLY A 478 27.37 2.04 -4.62
CA GLY A 478 27.61 0.87 -3.78
C GLY A 478 26.52 -0.20 -3.96
N SER A 479 25.68 -0.40 -2.95
CA SER A 479 24.59 -1.38 -2.97
C SER A 479 23.24 -0.80 -3.40
N GLU A 480 23.21 0.46 -3.80
CA GLU A 480 21.99 1.21 -4.11
C GLU A 480 22.07 1.81 -5.52
N PHE A 481 20.92 2.11 -6.10
CA PHE A 481 20.79 3.00 -7.24
C PHE A 481 20.37 4.39 -6.76
N SER A 482 21.03 5.42 -7.28
CA SER A 482 20.68 6.82 -7.08
C SER A 482 20.82 7.58 -8.41
N TRP A 483 19.92 8.54 -8.67
CA TRP A 483 20.10 9.48 -9.78
C TRP A 483 21.20 10.51 -9.52
N CYS A 484 21.56 10.72 -8.26
CA CYS A 484 22.65 11.59 -7.83
C CYS A 484 23.57 10.81 -6.86
N PRO A 485 24.31 9.81 -7.36
CA PRO A 485 25.16 8.98 -6.50
C PRO A 485 26.33 9.79 -5.93
N SER A 486 27.01 9.25 -4.91
CA SER A 486 28.18 9.88 -4.27
C SER A 486 29.33 10.25 -5.23
N THR A 487 29.39 9.61 -6.39
CA THR A 487 30.29 9.90 -7.52
C THR A 487 29.92 11.18 -8.29
N VAL A 488 28.81 11.84 -7.94
CA VAL A 488 28.39 13.14 -8.48
C VAL A 488 28.58 14.21 -7.40
N GLU A 489 29.64 15.00 -7.52
CA GLU A 489 30.01 16.01 -6.52
C GLU A 489 28.96 17.14 -6.39
N HIS A 490 28.42 17.32 -5.18
CA HIS A 490 27.63 18.48 -4.72
C HIS A 490 26.46 18.93 -5.64
N ALA A 491 25.88 18.03 -6.43
CA ALA A 491 24.84 18.38 -7.39
C ALA A 491 23.42 18.12 -6.87
N ARG A 492 22.46 18.89 -7.40
CA ARG A 492 21.02 18.60 -7.33
C ARG A 492 20.63 18.08 -8.70
N MET A 493 19.86 17.00 -8.78
CA MET A 493 19.52 16.36 -10.05
C MET A 493 18.11 16.76 -10.51
N ASN A 494 18.00 17.05 -11.80
CA ASN A 494 16.72 17.11 -12.51
C ASN A 494 16.61 15.88 -13.41
N ILE A 495 15.59 15.06 -13.20
CA ILE A 495 15.24 13.96 -14.08
C ILE A 495 13.98 14.41 -14.82
N VAL A 496 14.13 14.69 -16.11
CA VAL A 496 13.09 15.37 -16.87
C VAL A 496 12.67 14.50 -18.02
N THR A 497 11.37 14.23 -18.15
CA THR A 497 10.83 13.61 -19.36
C THR A 497 10.39 14.68 -20.36
N ILE A 498 10.55 14.36 -21.65
CA ILE A 498 10.00 15.14 -22.77
C ILE A 498 9.17 14.22 -23.65
N GLY A 499 8.20 14.79 -24.37
CA GLY A 499 7.29 14.03 -25.23
C GLY A 499 6.00 13.58 -24.53
N ASP A 500 5.14 12.94 -25.31
CA ASP A 500 3.78 12.56 -24.90
C ASP A 500 3.66 11.06 -24.56
N GLY A 501 4.75 10.31 -24.68
CA GLY A 501 4.82 8.89 -24.37
C GLY A 501 4.95 8.60 -22.88
N THR A 502 5.09 7.31 -22.55
CA THR A 502 5.22 6.84 -21.17
C THR A 502 6.63 6.40 -20.86
N LEU A 503 7.13 6.79 -19.68
CA LEU A 503 8.36 6.26 -19.11
C LEU A 503 8.01 5.16 -18.11
N VAL A 504 8.59 3.98 -18.29
CA VAL A 504 8.61 2.88 -17.31
C VAL A 504 10.02 2.76 -16.76
N VAL A 505 10.16 2.90 -15.45
CA VAL A 505 11.40 2.71 -14.70
C VAL A 505 11.27 1.41 -13.92
N ASP A 506 11.94 0.36 -14.37
CA ASP A 506 11.96 -0.95 -13.72
C ASP A 506 13.02 -1.00 -12.63
N VAL A 507 12.61 -1.40 -11.43
CA VAL A 507 13.47 -1.67 -10.29
C VAL A 507 13.54 -3.19 -10.09
N PRO A 508 14.55 -3.86 -10.67
CA PRO A 508 14.63 -5.32 -10.64
C PRO A 508 15.01 -5.85 -9.26
N GLU A 509 14.87 -7.16 -9.09
CA GLU A 509 15.28 -7.88 -7.88
C GLU A 509 16.71 -7.52 -7.43
N GLY A 510 16.85 -7.26 -6.12
CA GLY A 510 18.13 -6.93 -5.50
C GLY A 510 18.64 -5.49 -5.75
N VAL A 511 17.86 -4.65 -6.44
CA VAL A 511 18.15 -3.22 -6.59
C VAL A 511 17.39 -2.42 -5.53
N ARG A 512 18.11 -1.53 -4.85
CA ARG A 512 17.54 -0.56 -3.92
C ARG A 512 17.58 0.82 -4.54
N TYR A 513 16.45 1.35 -4.97
CA TYR A 513 16.36 2.72 -5.49
C TYR A 513 16.27 3.70 -4.33
N GLN A 514 17.32 4.51 -4.16
CA GLN A 514 17.47 5.54 -3.16
C GLN A 514 17.37 6.94 -3.81
N SER A 515 16.31 7.69 -3.51
CA SER A 515 16.25 9.12 -3.89
C SER A 515 17.23 9.95 -3.09
N THR A 516 17.53 11.16 -3.59
CA THR A 516 18.45 12.11 -2.96
C THR A 516 17.76 13.44 -2.63
N HIS A 517 18.38 14.31 -1.84
CA HIS A 517 17.80 15.60 -1.48
C HIS A 517 17.61 16.54 -2.69
N GLN A 518 16.48 17.24 -2.72
CA GLN A 518 16.15 18.26 -3.72
C GLN A 518 16.08 17.74 -5.15
N GLU A 519 15.70 16.47 -5.30
CA GLU A 519 15.47 15.84 -6.61
C GLU A 519 14.16 16.36 -7.23
N PHE A 520 14.22 16.78 -8.50
CA PHE A 520 13.01 16.99 -9.31
C PHE A 520 12.92 15.85 -10.31
N PHE A 521 11.81 15.12 -10.30
CA PHE A 521 11.56 14.08 -11.30
C PHE A 521 10.16 14.24 -11.88
N GLY A 522 10.07 14.70 -13.14
CA GLY A 522 8.79 14.94 -13.79
C GLY A 522 8.90 15.41 -15.24
N HIS A 523 7.76 15.58 -15.90
CA HIS A 523 7.71 16.12 -17.27
C HIS A 523 8.20 17.57 -17.34
N ILE A 524 8.89 17.95 -18.42
CA ILE A 524 9.44 19.30 -18.60
C ILE A 524 8.37 20.40 -18.55
N GLY A 525 7.14 20.08 -18.95
CA GLY A 525 6.02 21.00 -18.81
C GLY A 525 5.76 21.41 -17.35
N TRP A 526 5.86 20.49 -16.40
CA TRP A 526 5.76 20.82 -14.98
C TRP A 526 6.95 21.65 -14.51
N TYR A 527 8.15 21.33 -15.00
CA TYR A 527 9.35 22.11 -14.70
C TYR A 527 9.18 23.60 -15.06
N TYR A 528 8.64 23.89 -16.26
CA TYR A 528 8.35 25.26 -16.70
C TYR A 528 7.23 25.93 -15.92
N LEU A 529 6.12 25.23 -15.70
CA LEU A 529 4.98 25.76 -14.93
C LEU A 529 5.37 26.11 -13.49
N LEU A 530 6.36 25.40 -12.93
CA LEU A 530 6.91 25.67 -11.62
C LEU A 530 8.03 26.73 -11.61
N GLY A 531 8.27 27.41 -12.73
CA GLY A 531 9.23 28.51 -12.84
C GLY A 531 10.67 28.08 -13.14
N GLY A 532 10.90 26.80 -13.40
CA GLY A 532 12.18 26.30 -13.92
C GLY A 532 12.44 26.82 -15.33
N LYS A 533 13.74 26.95 -15.69
CA LYS A 533 14.15 27.39 -17.03
C LYS A 533 15.27 26.53 -17.57
N VAL A 534 15.30 26.38 -18.88
CA VAL A 534 16.50 25.88 -19.59
C VAL A 534 17.26 27.11 -20.06
N THR A 535 18.54 27.18 -19.75
CA THR A 535 19.38 28.35 -20.02
C THR A 535 20.75 27.90 -20.50
N THR A 536 21.41 28.74 -21.27
CA THR A 536 22.79 28.52 -21.68
C THR A 536 23.75 29.11 -20.65
N THR A 537 24.87 28.45 -20.39
CA THR A 537 25.94 29.00 -19.53
C THR A 537 26.34 30.41 -19.97
N ASP A 538 26.93 31.22 -19.08
CA ASP A 538 27.39 32.59 -19.39
C ASP A 538 28.35 32.67 -20.59
N ALA A 539 29.07 31.57 -20.88
CA ALA A 539 29.92 31.42 -22.06
C ALA A 539 29.16 31.03 -23.35
N GLY A 540 27.83 30.95 -23.32
CA GLY A 540 26.92 30.64 -24.43
C GLY A 540 27.07 29.25 -25.04
N THR A 541 27.76 28.32 -24.38
CA THR A 541 28.31 27.11 -25.00
C THR A 541 27.50 25.85 -24.72
N HIS A 542 26.85 25.74 -23.55
CA HIS A 542 26.12 24.54 -23.15
C HIS A 542 24.82 24.88 -22.41
N ASP A 543 23.77 24.11 -22.67
CA ASP A 543 22.49 24.19 -21.95
C ASP A 543 22.59 23.57 -20.55
N TYR A 544 21.83 24.11 -19.61
CA TYR A 544 21.61 23.57 -18.27
C TYR A 544 20.21 23.91 -17.75
N PHE A 545 19.75 23.16 -16.75
CA PHE A 545 18.41 23.29 -16.16
C PHE A 545 18.48 24.17 -14.91
N ASP A 546 18.25 25.48 -15.08
CA ASP A 546 18.33 26.47 -14.02
C ASP A 546 17.20 26.30 -13.00
N ARG A 547 17.60 26.13 -11.73
CA ARG A 547 16.71 25.95 -10.58
C ARG A 547 16.48 27.23 -9.78
N SER A 548 17.09 28.36 -10.15
CA SER A 548 17.02 29.62 -9.40
C SER A 548 15.58 30.14 -9.22
N GLY A 549 14.71 29.91 -10.21
CA GLY A 549 13.30 30.28 -10.19
C GLY A 549 12.33 29.16 -9.81
N LEU A 550 12.81 27.90 -9.75
CA LEU A 550 11.95 26.72 -9.58
C LEU A 550 11.32 26.70 -8.17
N GLN A 551 9.99 26.70 -8.13
CA GLN A 551 9.18 26.76 -6.91
C GLN A 551 8.88 25.37 -6.29
N TYR A 552 9.81 24.43 -6.37
CA TYR A 552 9.61 23.02 -5.95
C TYR A 552 9.46 22.80 -4.43
N VAL A 553 9.71 23.83 -3.62
CA VAL A 553 9.54 23.82 -2.16
C VAL A 553 8.41 24.75 -1.70
N ASN A 554 7.86 25.56 -2.61
CA ASN A 554 6.83 26.53 -2.27
C ASN A 554 5.46 25.90 -2.46
N LYS A 555 4.99 25.24 -1.41
CA LYS A 555 3.69 24.55 -1.36
C LYS A 555 2.55 25.37 -1.99
N SER A 556 2.35 26.61 -1.53
CA SER A 556 1.23 27.44 -1.99
C SER A 556 1.31 27.80 -3.47
N TYR A 557 2.52 27.95 -4.01
CA TYR A 557 2.70 28.17 -5.44
C TYR A 557 2.34 26.92 -6.24
N ILE A 558 2.85 25.75 -5.83
CA ILE A 558 2.57 24.47 -6.49
C ILE A 558 1.06 24.18 -6.47
N GLU A 559 0.41 24.32 -5.31
CA GLU A 559 -1.05 24.18 -5.18
C GLU A 559 -1.81 25.11 -6.14
N GLY A 560 -1.35 26.36 -6.27
CA GLY A 560 -1.95 27.34 -7.17
C GLY A 560 -1.86 26.92 -8.64
N VAL A 561 -0.71 26.39 -9.07
CA VAL A 561 -0.53 25.84 -10.43
C VAL A 561 -1.42 24.63 -10.63
N LEU A 562 -1.35 23.63 -9.74
CA LEU A 562 -2.08 22.37 -9.90
C LEU A 562 -3.60 22.59 -9.92
N LYS A 563 -4.12 23.47 -9.06
CA LYS A 563 -5.53 23.83 -9.02
C LYS A 563 -6.06 24.44 -10.32
N GLU A 564 -5.24 25.21 -11.02
CA GLU A 564 -5.65 25.86 -12.28
C GLU A 564 -5.44 24.94 -13.50
N THR A 565 -4.64 23.89 -13.38
CA THR A 565 -4.20 23.07 -14.54
C THR A 565 -4.73 21.64 -14.54
N ILE A 566 -5.12 21.10 -13.38
CA ILE A 566 -5.65 19.75 -13.26
C ILE A 566 -7.16 19.83 -13.03
N HIS A 567 -7.89 19.10 -13.85
CA HIS A 567 -9.33 18.95 -13.74
C HIS A 567 -9.69 18.28 -12.42
N GLU A 568 -10.25 19.09 -11.51
CA GLU A 568 -10.75 18.77 -10.18
C GLU A 568 -10.13 17.51 -9.56
N THR A 569 -8.90 17.65 -9.08
CA THR A 569 -8.28 16.74 -8.11
C THR A 569 -8.42 17.24 -6.67
N TYR A 570 -9.45 18.09 -6.44
CA TYR A 570 -9.82 18.92 -5.28
C TYR A 570 -9.42 20.41 -5.37
N PHE A 571 -10.05 21.25 -4.52
CA PHE A 571 -9.77 22.66 -4.13
C PHE A 571 -10.86 23.71 -4.49
N ASP A 572 -11.71 24.02 -3.48
CA ASP A 572 -12.53 25.22 -3.23
C ASP A 572 -13.98 25.34 -3.76
N GLY A 573 -14.47 24.42 -4.60
CA GLY A 573 -15.85 24.48 -5.10
C GLY A 573 -16.19 25.77 -5.88
N SER A 574 -15.21 26.63 -6.19
CA SER A 574 -15.39 27.91 -6.87
C SER A 574 -15.24 27.82 -8.40
N LYS A 575 -14.72 26.70 -8.91
CA LYS A 575 -14.66 26.38 -10.35
C LYS A 575 -15.21 24.99 -10.67
N ASN A 576 -16.45 24.74 -10.23
CA ASN A 576 -17.24 23.60 -10.69
C ASN A 576 -17.64 23.79 -12.16
N SER A 577 -16.71 23.56 -13.09
CA SER A 577 -16.99 23.67 -14.53
C SER A 577 -17.54 22.37 -15.12
N CYS A 578 -17.40 21.24 -14.42
CA CYS A 578 -17.87 19.93 -14.87
C CYS A 578 -18.80 19.25 -13.86
N THR A 579 -19.97 19.84 -13.61
CA THR A 579 -21.02 19.22 -12.77
C THR A 579 -21.57 17.92 -13.38
N THR A 580 -21.45 17.75 -14.70
CA THR A 580 -21.71 16.49 -15.43
C THR A 580 -20.86 16.47 -16.69
N CYS A 581 -20.03 15.44 -16.87
CA CYS A 581 -19.39 15.19 -18.15
C CYS A 581 -20.46 15.00 -19.24
N LYS A 582 -20.26 15.61 -20.41
CA LYS A 582 -21.03 15.25 -21.60
C LYS A 582 -20.40 13.99 -22.20
N TYR A 583 -21.25 13.08 -22.67
CA TYR A 583 -20.82 11.81 -23.24
C TYR A 583 -21.35 11.68 -24.66
N THR A 584 -20.55 11.06 -25.51
CA THR A 584 -20.95 10.56 -26.82
C THR A 584 -20.96 9.04 -26.79
N GLU A 585 -21.96 8.45 -27.43
CA GLU A 585 -21.98 7.02 -27.69
C GLU A 585 -21.02 6.71 -28.84
N THR A 586 -20.17 5.72 -28.66
CA THR A 586 -19.25 5.23 -29.67
C THR A 586 -19.21 3.71 -29.65
N THR A 587 -18.60 3.10 -30.66
CA THR A 587 -18.50 1.64 -30.77
C THR A 587 -17.03 1.25 -30.71
N VAL A 588 -16.68 0.44 -29.71
CA VAL A 588 -15.35 -0.15 -29.54
C VAL A 588 -15.54 -1.67 -29.50
N ASP A 589 -14.81 -2.40 -30.35
CA ASP A 589 -14.89 -3.87 -30.47
C ASP A 589 -16.33 -4.42 -30.62
N GLY A 590 -17.16 -3.70 -31.40
CA GLY A 590 -18.56 -4.08 -31.65
C GLY A 590 -19.51 -3.86 -30.48
N LYS A 591 -19.07 -3.27 -29.36
CA LYS A 591 -19.90 -2.89 -28.21
C LYS A 591 -20.10 -1.38 -28.16
N THR A 592 -21.32 -0.95 -27.85
CA THR A 592 -21.61 0.45 -27.55
C THR A 592 -20.97 0.81 -26.21
N VAL A 593 -20.14 1.85 -26.23
CA VAL A 593 -19.48 2.43 -25.06
C VAL A 593 -19.71 3.94 -25.03
N TYR A 594 -19.58 4.54 -23.86
CA TYR A 594 -19.71 5.98 -23.64
C TYR A 594 -18.32 6.58 -23.51
N LYS A 595 -18.04 7.67 -24.25
CA LYS A 595 -16.80 8.43 -24.13
C LYS A 595 -17.10 9.86 -23.73
N CYS A 596 -16.31 10.41 -22.80
CA CYS A 596 -16.43 11.82 -22.42
C CYS A 596 -16.07 12.73 -23.61
N THR A 597 -16.75 13.87 -23.76
CA THR A 597 -16.43 14.85 -24.81
C THR A 597 -15.20 15.69 -24.50
N ASN A 598 -14.65 15.63 -23.27
CA ASN A 598 -13.38 16.28 -22.95
C ASN A 598 -12.26 15.59 -23.76
N PRO A 599 -11.51 16.32 -24.61
CA PRO A 599 -10.46 15.72 -25.44
C PRO A 599 -9.32 15.08 -24.63
N ASP A 600 -9.08 15.54 -23.41
CA ASP A 600 -8.03 15.00 -22.53
C ASP A 600 -8.47 13.70 -21.83
N HIS A 601 -9.77 13.38 -21.87
CA HIS A 601 -10.34 12.16 -21.31
C HIS A 601 -10.26 11.01 -22.32
N TYR A 602 -9.44 9.99 -22.03
CA TYR A 602 -9.25 8.85 -22.92
C TYR A 602 -10.09 7.61 -22.59
N ASP A 603 -10.60 7.48 -21.35
CA ASP A 603 -11.36 6.28 -20.96
C ASP A 603 -12.71 6.16 -21.69
N THR A 604 -13.15 4.91 -21.81
CA THR A 604 -14.50 4.57 -22.30
C THR A 604 -15.22 3.73 -21.27
N TYR A 605 -16.55 3.87 -21.22
CA TYR A 605 -17.37 3.27 -20.18
C TYR A 605 -18.46 2.40 -20.81
N SER A 606 -18.65 1.18 -20.30
CA SER A 606 -19.72 0.29 -20.76
C SER A 606 -21.13 0.82 -20.44
N THR A 607 -21.23 1.64 -19.40
CA THR A 607 -22.46 2.33 -18.98
C THR A 607 -22.16 3.81 -18.81
N LYS A 608 -23.11 4.67 -19.18
CA LYS A 608 -22.96 6.11 -19.01
C LYS A 608 -22.76 6.43 -17.52
N PRO A 609 -21.63 7.04 -17.12
CA PRO A 609 -21.41 7.41 -15.74
C PRO A 609 -22.40 8.49 -15.28
N GLU A 610 -22.86 8.37 -14.02
CA GLU A 610 -23.82 9.29 -13.41
C GLU A 610 -23.15 10.55 -12.81
N THR A 611 -21.83 10.51 -12.63
CA THR A 611 -21.01 11.60 -12.08
C THR A 611 -19.92 12.05 -13.06
N CYS A 612 -19.26 13.17 -12.74
CA CYS A 612 -18.06 13.61 -13.47
C CYS A 612 -16.92 12.60 -13.27
N VAL A 613 -16.29 12.20 -14.38
CA VAL A 613 -15.17 11.24 -14.42
C VAL A 613 -13.85 11.92 -14.81
N CYS A 614 -13.86 13.23 -15.06
CA CYS A 614 -12.68 13.99 -15.45
C CYS A 614 -11.80 14.42 -14.27
N ALA A 615 -12.17 14.09 -13.03
CA ALA A 615 -11.33 14.32 -11.87
C ALA A 615 -9.98 13.59 -12.01
N GLY A 616 -8.86 14.31 -11.97
CA GLY A 616 -7.54 13.73 -12.20
C GLY A 616 -6.80 14.30 -13.40
N TYR A 617 -7.52 14.62 -14.47
CA TYR A 617 -6.90 14.82 -15.77
C TYR A 617 -6.21 16.18 -15.86
N VAL A 618 -5.01 16.21 -16.43
CA VAL A 618 -4.38 17.48 -16.80
C VAL A 618 -5.20 18.10 -17.94
N ASP A 619 -5.74 19.30 -17.73
CA ASP A 619 -6.52 20.03 -18.72
C ASP A 619 -5.58 20.88 -19.58
N THR A 620 -5.34 20.43 -20.81
CA THR A 620 -4.38 21.06 -21.72
C THR A 620 -4.79 22.48 -22.11
N GLY A 621 -6.10 22.77 -22.17
CA GLY A 621 -6.63 24.11 -22.40
C GLY A 621 -6.35 25.04 -21.23
N SER A 622 -6.59 24.57 -20.01
CA SER A 622 -6.32 25.33 -18.79
C SER A 622 -4.82 25.55 -18.55
N VAL A 623 -3.98 24.55 -18.86
CA VAL A 623 -2.51 24.70 -18.89
C VAL A 623 -2.10 25.80 -19.85
N THR A 624 -2.61 25.79 -21.08
CA THR A 624 -2.26 26.78 -22.09
C THR A 624 -2.65 28.19 -21.65
N ALA A 625 -3.84 28.35 -21.04
CA ALA A 625 -4.31 29.62 -20.50
C ALA A 625 -3.45 30.10 -19.31
N TYR A 626 -3.08 29.19 -18.41
CA TYR A 626 -2.20 29.50 -17.29
C TYR A 626 -0.82 29.96 -17.77
N ALA A 627 -0.19 29.19 -18.67
CA ALA A 627 1.11 29.51 -19.23
C ALA A 627 1.10 30.88 -19.94
N ALA A 628 0.09 31.15 -20.76
CA ALA A 628 -0.06 32.43 -21.46
C ALA A 628 -0.24 33.62 -20.49
N SER A 629 -1.04 33.46 -19.43
CA SER A 629 -1.27 34.52 -18.44
C SER A 629 -0.05 34.84 -17.56
N HIS A 630 0.90 33.90 -17.45
CA HIS A 630 2.13 34.05 -16.68
C HIS A 630 3.38 34.25 -17.55
N GLY A 631 3.23 34.33 -18.88
CA GLY A 631 4.35 34.50 -19.82
C GLY A 631 5.33 33.32 -19.86
N ILE A 632 4.84 32.11 -19.64
CA ILE A 632 5.63 30.88 -19.62
C ILE A 632 5.65 30.29 -21.03
N ASP A 633 6.85 30.07 -21.58
CA ASP A 633 7.04 29.33 -22.82
C ASP A 633 7.16 27.84 -22.52
N MET A 634 6.20 27.06 -23.03
CA MET A 634 6.12 25.61 -22.84
C MET A 634 6.87 24.85 -23.94
N THR A 635 7.72 25.52 -24.72
CA THR A 635 8.45 24.93 -25.82
C THR A 635 9.80 24.36 -25.35
N TYR A 636 10.15 23.17 -25.85
CA TYR A 636 11.49 22.61 -25.75
C TYR A 636 11.89 22.02 -27.10
N GLU A 637 13.09 22.35 -27.57
CA GLU A 637 13.59 21.93 -28.89
C GLU A 637 12.60 22.22 -30.04
N GLY A 638 11.89 23.35 -29.96
CA GLY A 638 10.92 23.78 -30.97
C GLY A 638 9.58 23.05 -30.95
N LYS A 639 9.32 22.19 -29.95
CA LYS A 639 8.05 21.48 -29.77
C LYS A 639 7.36 21.90 -28.49
N SER A 640 6.03 22.00 -28.52
CA SER A 640 5.22 22.19 -27.33
C SER A 640 5.32 20.98 -26.41
N GLN A 641 5.53 21.22 -25.11
CA GLN A 641 5.67 20.18 -24.09
C GLN A 641 4.55 20.29 -23.07
N MET A 642 3.45 19.57 -23.31
CA MET A 642 2.32 19.58 -22.38
C MET A 642 2.61 18.71 -21.15
N PRO A 643 2.36 19.21 -19.93
CA PRO A 643 2.59 18.45 -18.71
C PRO A 643 1.75 17.17 -18.68
N ASN A 644 2.36 16.08 -18.22
CA ASN A 644 1.70 14.81 -17.96
C ASN A 644 2.38 14.14 -16.74
N VAL A 645 1.82 13.02 -16.28
CA VAL A 645 2.35 12.22 -15.17
C VAL A 645 2.58 10.76 -15.61
N ASN A 646 2.95 10.56 -16.88
CA ASN A 646 3.15 9.24 -17.48
C ASN A 646 4.53 8.66 -17.15
N ILE A 647 4.91 8.72 -15.87
CA ILE A 647 6.15 8.14 -15.37
C ILE A 647 5.75 7.06 -14.38
N TRP A 648 6.20 5.83 -14.58
CA TRP A 648 5.88 4.69 -13.73
C TRP A 648 7.17 4.10 -13.20
N VAL A 649 7.37 4.18 -11.89
CA VAL A 649 8.43 3.44 -11.20
C VAL A 649 7.82 2.13 -10.72
N GLU A 650 8.26 1.02 -11.28
CA GLU A 650 7.67 -0.29 -11.08
C GLU A 650 8.62 -1.26 -10.39
N SER A 651 8.08 -2.06 -9.47
CA SER A 651 8.71 -3.30 -9.05
C SER A 651 7.68 -4.33 -8.57
N CYS A 652 7.68 -5.49 -9.20
CA CYS A 652 6.93 -6.66 -8.72
C CYS A 652 7.78 -7.63 -7.88
N SER A 653 9.02 -7.27 -7.51
CA SER A 653 9.91 -8.11 -6.71
C SER A 653 9.71 -7.88 -5.21
N GLU A 654 9.69 -8.96 -4.43
CA GLU A 654 9.66 -8.92 -2.96
C GLU A 654 11.01 -8.51 -2.35
N SER A 655 12.10 -8.62 -3.11
CA SER A 655 13.47 -8.39 -2.63
C SER A 655 14.09 -7.06 -3.08
N ALA A 656 13.41 -6.33 -3.95
CA ALA A 656 13.79 -4.98 -4.32
C ALA A 656 13.36 -3.98 -3.21
N ASP A 657 13.83 -2.74 -3.28
CA ASP A 657 13.46 -1.70 -2.31
C ASP A 657 13.42 -0.31 -2.99
N ILE A 658 12.42 0.50 -2.67
CA ILE A 658 12.22 1.85 -3.24
C ILE A 658 12.04 2.86 -2.10
N GLN A 659 13.01 3.76 -1.96
CA GLN A 659 13.10 4.73 -0.87
C GLN A 659 13.13 6.17 -1.37
N PHE A 660 11.95 6.79 -1.43
CA PHE A 660 11.80 8.20 -1.81
C PHE A 660 11.81 9.15 -0.59
N GLY A 661 11.62 8.56 0.58
CA GLY A 661 11.40 9.25 1.84
C GLY A 661 12.60 9.48 2.72
N VAL A 662 13.53 8.54 2.67
CA VAL A 662 14.54 8.32 3.69
C VAL A 662 15.83 8.04 2.97
N GLY A 663 16.89 8.76 3.32
CA GLY A 663 18.25 8.55 2.83
C GLY A 663 18.88 7.30 3.43
N SER A 664 20.00 6.89 2.86
CA SER A 664 20.78 5.73 3.33
C SER A 664 21.28 5.87 4.78
N ASP A 665 21.33 7.09 5.33
CA ASP A 665 21.66 7.37 6.73
C ASP A 665 20.43 7.26 7.68
N GLY A 666 19.28 6.81 7.17
CA GLY A 666 18.04 6.63 7.94
C GLY A 666 17.30 7.95 8.20
N LYS A 667 17.70 9.04 7.54
CA LYS A 667 17.11 10.37 7.71
C LYS A 667 16.17 10.73 6.58
N GLY A 668 15.09 11.45 6.91
CA GLY A 668 14.18 12.06 5.96
C GLY A 668 14.85 12.88 4.86
N LEU A 669 14.43 12.64 3.61
CA LEU A 669 14.86 13.40 2.45
C LEU A 669 14.08 14.70 2.33
N GLN A 670 14.77 15.79 2.02
CA GLN A 670 14.19 17.13 1.98
C GLN A 670 13.88 17.55 0.55
N ASN A 671 12.70 18.16 0.35
CA ASN A 671 12.38 18.99 -0.82
C ASN A 671 12.42 18.25 -2.17
N ASN A 672 12.06 16.97 -2.18
CA ASN A 672 11.87 16.20 -3.41
C ASN A 672 10.47 16.40 -3.97
N LEU A 673 10.37 16.45 -5.30
CA LEU A 673 9.10 16.56 -6.01
C LEU A 673 9.08 15.56 -7.17
N PHE A 674 8.17 14.59 -7.07
CA PHE A 674 7.96 13.54 -8.08
C PHE A 674 6.60 13.70 -8.77
N PHE A 675 6.59 13.68 -10.11
CA PHE A 675 5.40 13.66 -10.94
C PHE A 675 5.29 12.30 -11.63
N GLY A 676 4.41 11.43 -11.14
CA GLY A 676 4.28 10.08 -11.68
C GLY A 676 3.69 9.09 -10.70
N TYR A 677 3.88 7.83 -11.02
CA TYR A 677 3.31 6.70 -10.33
C TYR A 677 4.40 5.77 -9.78
N VAL A 678 4.15 5.23 -8.59
CA VAL A 678 4.93 4.12 -8.06
C VAL A 678 4.00 2.90 -7.99
N TYR A 679 4.33 1.87 -8.75
CA TYR A 679 3.64 0.59 -8.76
C TYR A 679 4.59 -0.47 -8.20
N ALA A 680 4.54 -0.67 -6.89
CA ALA A 680 5.39 -1.63 -6.20
C ALA A 680 4.60 -2.46 -5.18
N PRO A 681 3.69 -3.35 -5.62
CA PRO A 681 2.68 -3.97 -4.75
C PRO A 681 3.23 -4.74 -3.55
N TYR A 682 4.51 -5.14 -3.53
CA TYR A 682 5.15 -5.80 -2.39
C TYR A 682 6.00 -4.87 -1.52
N MET A 683 6.19 -3.60 -1.88
CA MET A 683 7.10 -2.73 -1.15
C MET A 683 6.43 -1.84 -0.13
N THR A 684 7.15 -1.51 0.93
CA THR A 684 6.78 -0.41 1.83
C THR A 684 7.27 0.90 1.24
N TYR A 685 6.38 1.87 1.05
CA TYR A 685 6.79 3.24 0.76
C TYR A 685 6.92 4.04 2.06
N VAL A 686 8.14 4.48 2.34
CA VAL A 686 8.46 5.27 3.52
C VAL A 686 8.65 6.73 3.11
N ASP A 687 8.10 7.65 3.89
CA ASP A 687 8.40 9.09 3.85
C ASP A 687 8.45 9.67 5.26
N LEU A 688 9.66 9.95 5.77
CA LEU A 688 9.88 10.49 7.12
C LEU A 688 10.39 11.93 7.04
N SER A 689 9.94 12.78 7.97
CA SER A 689 10.56 14.05 8.29
C SER A 689 11.58 13.81 9.40
N CYS A 690 12.84 14.20 9.19
CA CYS A 690 13.79 14.30 10.29
C CYS A 690 14.38 15.70 10.39
N GLY A 691 14.35 16.28 11.59
CA GLY A 691 15.13 17.45 11.96
C GLY A 691 14.37 18.77 11.90
N GLU A 692 14.81 19.70 12.75
CA GLU A 692 14.24 21.01 13.07
C GLU A 692 14.08 22.00 11.89
N ASN A 693 14.41 21.61 10.65
CA ASN A 693 14.40 22.46 9.45
C ASN A 693 13.74 21.80 8.22
N THR A 694 12.85 20.81 8.37
CA THR A 694 12.11 20.26 7.22
C THR A 694 11.04 21.24 6.76
N GLY A 695 11.31 21.97 5.67
CA GLY A 695 10.29 22.71 4.94
C GLY A 695 9.22 21.74 4.44
N GLY A 696 7.96 22.03 4.74
CA GLY A 696 6.82 21.35 4.10
C GLY A 696 6.76 21.66 2.60
N GLY A 697 6.09 20.83 1.81
CA GLY A 697 6.06 20.94 0.35
C GLY A 697 5.10 19.95 -0.31
N VAL A 698 5.11 19.89 -1.64
CA VAL A 698 4.45 18.80 -2.37
C VAL A 698 5.50 17.72 -2.63
N ARG A 699 5.22 16.47 -2.21
CA ARG A 699 6.15 15.35 -2.43
C ARG A 699 5.88 14.65 -3.74
N MET A 700 4.60 14.45 -4.04
CA MET A 700 4.16 13.61 -5.14
C MET A 700 2.90 14.17 -5.80
N VAL A 701 2.90 14.17 -7.13
CA VAL A 701 1.74 14.44 -7.99
C VAL A 701 1.55 13.25 -8.92
N GLY A 702 0.52 12.44 -8.70
CA GLY A 702 0.27 11.20 -9.43
C GLY A 702 -0.39 10.14 -8.56
N GLY A 703 0.22 8.95 -8.41
CA GLY A 703 -0.35 7.90 -7.56
C GLY A 703 0.60 6.80 -7.11
N LEU A 704 0.22 6.12 -6.04
CA LEU A 704 1.02 5.20 -5.26
C LEU A 704 0.25 3.89 -5.06
N ILE A 705 0.81 2.76 -5.48
CA ILE A 705 0.27 1.42 -5.31
C ILE A 705 1.39 0.55 -4.79
N VAL A 706 1.45 0.37 -3.48
CA VAL A 706 2.52 -0.40 -2.83
C VAL A 706 1.94 -1.28 -1.73
N SER A 707 2.73 -2.17 -1.12
CA SER A 707 2.25 -3.02 -0.01
C SER A 707 1.68 -2.20 1.13
N ASP A 708 2.46 -1.25 1.65
CA ASP A 708 2.10 -0.46 2.81
C ASP A 708 2.88 0.88 2.86
N TYR A 709 2.46 1.77 3.75
CA TYR A 709 3.02 3.12 3.87
C TYR A 709 3.48 3.40 5.28
N VAL A 710 4.61 4.09 5.38
CA VAL A 710 5.06 4.74 6.62
C VAL A 710 5.32 6.20 6.29
N ILE A 711 4.30 7.04 6.40
CA ILE A 711 4.39 8.47 6.07
C ILE A 711 4.28 9.31 7.34
N SER A 712 5.29 10.13 7.58
CA SER A 712 5.41 11.06 8.69
C SER A 712 6.13 12.30 8.19
N GLY A 713 5.41 13.29 7.66
CA GLY A 713 6.03 14.57 7.29
C GLY A 713 5.04 15.64 6.85
N TYR A 714 5.49 16.89 6.78
CA TYR A 714 4.70 18.06 6.37
C TYR A 714 4.49 18.15 4.84
N TYR A 715 4.23 17.03 4.18
CA TYR A 715 4.13 16.95 2.73
C TYR A 715 2.70 16.77 2.22
N GLU A 716 2.48 17.19 0.97
CA GLU A 716 1.25 16.92 0.24
C GLU A 716 1.45 15.81 -0.79
N PHE A 717 0.43 14.95 -0.87
CA PHE A 717 0.29 13.91 -1.87
C PHE A 717 -0.95 14.23 -2.70
N ILE A 718 -0.72 14.55 -3.97
CA ILE A 718 -1.74 15.07 -4.86
C ILE A 718 -2.01 14.05 -5.95
N TYR A 719 -3.28 13.74 -6.18
CA TYR A 719 -3.67 12.86 -7.28
C TYR A 719 -3.63 13.60 -8.62
N ALA A 720 -3.14 12.93 -9.65
CA ALA A 720 -3.22 13.35 -11.05
C ALA A 720 -3.25 12.10 -11.92
N ARG A 721 -4.21 11.97 -12.83
CA ARG A 721 -4.33 10.81 -13.74
C ARG A 721 -3.26 10.84 -14.81
N PRO A 722 -2.74 9.66 -15.25
CA PRO A 722 -1.94 9.60 -16.47
C PRO A 722 -2.78 10.10 -17.65
N SER A 723 -2.14 10.49 -18.75
CA SER A 723 -2.83 10.96 -19.98
C SER A 723 -3.17 9.83 -20.95
N MET A 724 -2.98 8.58 -20.51
CA MET A 724 -3.28 7.35 -21.24
C MET A 724 -3.68 6.24 -20.28
N SER A 725 -4.40 5.21 -20.77
CA SER A 725 -4.89 4.13 -19.92
C SER A 725 -3.75 3.24 -19.44
N VAL A 726 -3.92 2.60 -18.29
CA VAL A 726 -2.94 1.65 -17.77
C VAL A 726 -2.69 0.52 -18.78
N ASP A 727 -3.73 0.06 -19.47
CA ASP A 727 -3.63 -0.96 -20.52
C ASP A 727 -2.85 -0.50 -21.76
N SER A 728 -2.65 0.81 -21.93
CA SER A 728 -1.85 1.40 -23.01
C SER A 728 -0.41 1.70 -22.62
N ILE A 729 -0.06 1.50 -21.34
CA ILE A 729 1.33 1.46 -20.89
C ILE A 729 1.87 0.12 -21.39
N GLY A 730 2.88 0.14 -22.27
CA GLY A 730 3.38 -1.02 -23.03
C GLY A 730 4.07 -2.12 -22.19
N ILE A 731 3.39 -2.58 -21.15
CA ILE A 731 3.84 -3.58 -20.19
C ILE A 731 3.07 -4.86 -20.48
N THR A 732 3.79 -5.96 -20.70
CA THR A 732 3.18 -7.28 -20.78
C THR A 732 2.52 -7.59 -19.45
N THR A 733 1.19 -7.64 -19.44
CA THR A 733 0.40 -7.99 -18.26
C THR A 733 0.54 -9.49 -18.02
N GLY A 734 1.18 -9.84 -16.91
CA GLY A 734 1.34 -11.22 -16.46
C GLY A 734 0.22 -11.66 -15.51
N ASP A 735 0.47 -12.78 -14.84
CA ASP A 735 -0.45 -13.33 -13.85
C ASP A 735 -0.75 -12.36 -12.69
N PRO A 736 -1.93 -12.48 -12.05
CA PRO A 736 -2.21 -11.84 -10.77
C PRO A 736 -1.11 -12.07 -9.73
N LEU A 737 -0.58 -10.98 -9.17
CA LEU A 737 0.28 -11.03 -8.01
C LEU A 737 -0.50 -11.59 -6.81
N ARG A 738 0.18 -12.38 -5.97
CA ARG A 738 -0.41 -13.07 -4.84
C ARG A 738 0.05 -12.45 -3.52
N PRO A 739 -0.87 -12.18 -2.58
CA PRO A 739 -0.50 -11.79 -1.22
C PRO A 739 0.38 -12.86 -0.55
N THR A 740 1.39 -12.44 0.20
CA THR A 740 2.30 -13.36 0.91
C THR A 740 1.67 -13.95 2.18
N GLY A 741 0.75 -13.21 2.80
CA GLY A 741 0.07 -13.54 4.06
C GLY A 741 -1.43 -13.83 3.93
N SER A 742 -2.02 -14.38 5.01
CA SER A 742 -3.46 -14.64 5.09
C SER A 742 -4.26 -13.33 5.08
N ARG A 743 -5.45 -13.37 4.50
CA ARG A 743 -6.38 -12.24 4.44
C ARG A 743 -7.77 -12.58 4.98
N GLU A 744 -7.86 -13.55 5.87
CA GLU A 744 -9.09 -13.91 6.59
C GLU A 744 -9.69 -12.72 7.34
N TRP A 745 -8.88 -11.72 7.69
CA TRP A 745 -9.36 -10.48 8.28
C TRP A 745 -10.25 -9.64 7.33
N ARG A 746 -10.32 -9.93 6.03
CA ARG A 746 -11.22 -9.23 5.10
C ARG A 746 -12.71 -9.58 5.27
N HIS A 747 -13.04 -10.52 6.16
CA HIS A 747 -14.42 -10.86 6.47
C HIS A 747 -15.04 -9.88 7.48
N TYR A 748 -16.21 -9.33 7.12
CA TYR A 748 -17.00 -8.42 7.97
C TYR A 748 -17.80 -9.18 9.03
N GLY A 749 -17.81 -8.69 10.27
CA GLY A 749 -18.77 -9.09 11.31
C GLY A 749 -18.68 -10.53 11.81
N VAL A 750 -17.57 -10.90 12.46
CA VAL A 750 -17.47 -12.18 13.21
C VAL A 750 -18.12 -12.04 14.57
#